data_AF-A0A7C3U9S9-F1
#
_entry.id   AF-A0A7C3U9S9-F1
#
_cell.length_a   1.000
_cell.length_b   1.000
_cell.length_c   1.000
_cell.angle_alpha   90.00
_cell.angle_beta   90.00
_cell.angle_gamma   90.00
#
_symmetry.space_group_name_H-M   'P 1'
#
loop_
_entity.id
_entity.type
_entity.pdbx_description
1 polymer ?
#
loop_
_entity_poly.entity_id
_entity_poly.type
_entity_poly.pdbx_seq_one_letter_code
_entity_poly.pdbx_strand_id
1 'polypeptide(L)'
;MKTRILVLGVLLVLIAATIAACDLGGAAPTQTPVIKEVTKVVEKPVTQVVEKPVTVVVQVTPVPQATQPPQPTAAKPVAPTVDLLIMPIPANPADANAITATLTYVTDTKAGPAKSVVAMGQTGLDNIPMGVPISFKAVDLDAKNPAKKWTWALIAPPGSKATLAFTNTQMTKFTPDVVGTYMVTVVAANDAGSAAMQGAKVHADTYVGVEKGGCKTCHPDKVAEWAKTGHAKIFTEEVAGGADPKTNHYSETCIRCHTTGWFIDSTGKAIPNGGFTDVQAKTGWKFPTQAEIADKATAIWDAVPADLKNVSNIQCEDCHGPAGDHVKNGATTMRSTIDQGVCDVCHNGGGHHLKGTEIKSAGHTDATSPAWTEPVGPARQACVRCHSGAGYITFTENPKNQAAWDNEAHVLTCTTCHDPHSDKNPFQLRIVGKPIETPTDLPDVSLSATCVECHNGRTTAADAVKGSFPHYSAAAELVYNQGGVDYGQTLPNSPHGQMVGAAPIPDPADTTGKTMLFGGNKPGACVTCHMWPTITDTKDPNYLKVGGHSFNTVSPDGKFDYGAACKSCHGDVKDFNLKAKADYDGNGKVEGVQDEVKGLLNLLLAEFDKAGFKKQDAYPYFTNTANMNDKQKNAMYNFRLVYGVMWTGEGKAAAVHNFKRSVALLQASYKDLTGKDVPNATLMK
;
A
#
# COMPACT_ATOMS: atom_id res chain seq x y z
N MET A 1 -36.81 -24.57 45.05
CA MET A 1 -36.19 -25.92 45.07
C MET A 1 -34.76 -25.74 44.60
N LYS A 2 -33.80 -25.68 45.52
CA LYS A 2 -32.97 -26.80 46.02
C LYS A 2 -32.10 -27.43 44.91
N THR A 3 -30.79 -27.75 44.99
CA THR A 3 -29.64 -27.54 45.89
C THR A 3 -28.52 -28.46 45.33
N ARG A 4 -27.30 -27.94 45.05
CA ARG A 4 -25.96 -28.62 45.06
C ARG A 4 -25.71 -29.80 44.04
N ILE A 5 -24.49 -30.19 43.63
CA ILE A 5 -23.22 -30.42 44.34
C ILE A 5 -21.98 -30.27 43.41
N LEU A 6 -20.90 -29.83 44.07
CA LEU A 6 -19.49 -29.60 43.74
C LEU A 6 -18.67 -30.89 43.49
N VAL A 7 -17.61 -30.89 42.67
CA VAL A 7 -16.31 -31.55 42.99
C VAL A 7 -15.14 -30.85 42.28
N LEU A 8 -14.14 -30.45 43.08
CA LEU A 8 -12.79 -29.97 42.73
C LEU A 8 -11.86 -31.12 42.27
N GLY A 9 -10.86 -30.81 41.44
CA GLY A 9 -9.68 -31.65 41.25
C GLY A 9 -8.44 -30.82 40.90
N VAL A 10 -7.60 -30.56 41.90
CA VAL A 10 -6.27 -29.93 41.83
C VAL A 10 -5.23 -31.02 41.53
N LEU A 11 -4.22 -30.75 40.69
CA LEU A 11 -2.95 -31.47 40.75
C LEU A 11 -1.76 -30.50 40.55
N LEU A 12 -1.08 -30.26 41.67
CA LEU A 12 0.27 -29.70 41.78
C LEU A 12 1.26 -30.88 41.77
N VAL A 13 2.36 -30.77 41.03
CA VAL A 13 3.58 -31.54 41.32
C VAL A 13 4.74 -30.57 41.44
N LEU A 14 5.36 -30.63 42.61
CA LEU A 14 6.46 -29.80 43.11
C LEU A 14 7.58 -30.80 43.45
N ILE A 15 8.78 -30.63 42.90
CA ILE A 15 9.99 -31.28 43.40
C ILE A 15 11.06 -30.19 43.60
N ALA A 16 11.33 -29.91 44.88
CA ALA A 16 12.55 -29.32 45.45
C ALA A 16 13.34 -30.49 46.09
N ALA A 17 14.62 -30.49 46.43
CA ALA A 17 15.77 -29.58 46.49
C ALA A 17 17.03 -30.51 46.41
N THR A 18 18.28 -30.09 46.19
CA THR A 18 19.23 -29.46 47.15
C THR A 18 20.53 -29.11 46.38
N ILE A 19 20.99 -27.86 46.33
CA ILE A 19 22.02 -27.19 47.19
C ILE A 19 23.35 -27.94 47.34
N ALA A 20 24.40 -27.40 46.72
CA ALA A 20 25.70 -27.13 47.37
C ALA A 20 26.44 -26.02 46.58
N ALA A 21 26.97 -25.05 47.32
CA ALA A 21 27.53 -23.78 46.87
C ALA A 21 29.00 -23.86 46.46
N CYS A 22 29.44 -22.89 45.64
CA CYS A 22 30.63 -22.07 45.91
C CYS A 22 30.65 -20.84 44.99
N ASP A 23 31.08 -19.73 45.58
CA ASP A 23 31.03 -18.35 45.12
C ASP A 23 32.33 -17.97 44.35
N LEU A 24 32.32 -16.76 43.78
CA LEU A 24 33.43 -15.93 43.26
C LEU A 24 33.71 -15.92 41.74
N GLY A 25 33.25 -14.83 41.12
CA GLY A 25 34.18 -13.85 40.52
C GLY A 25 34.41 -13.86 39.01
N GLY A 26 33.87 -12.83 38.33
CA GLY A 26 34.66 -11.99 37.43
C GLY A 26 34.66 -12.29 35.92
N ALA A 27 34.57 -11.19 35.17
CA ALA A 27 34.96 -10.96 33.77
C ALA A 27 33.93 -11.23 32.65
N ALA A 28 33.64 -10.13 31.94
CA ALA A 28 32.83 -10.01 30.74
C ALA A 28 33.52 -10.63 29.49
N PRO A 29 32.76 -11.01 28.44
CA PRO A 29 33.35 -11.39 27.16
C PRO A 29 33.54 -10.19 26.22
N THR A 30 34.75 -10.18 25.66
CA THR A 30 35.32 -9.44 24.54
C THR A 30 34.54 -9.59 23.22
N GLN A 31 34.19 -8.48 22.58
CA GLN A 31 34.82 -7.84 21.40
C GLN A 31 34.36 -8.35 20.01
N THR A 32 33.85 -7.40 19.22
CA THR A 32 33.81 -7.39 17.75
C THR A 32 34.31 -6.00 17.31
N PRO A 33 35.09 -5.89 16.22
CA PRO A 33 36.05 -4.79 16.06
C PRO A 33 35.42 -3.48 15.56
N VAL A 34 35.91 -2.37 16.11
CA VAL A 34 35.60 -1.00 15.72
C VAL A 34 36.78 -0.44 14.92
N ILE A 35 36.51 -0.01 13.68
CA ILE A 35 37.41 0.87 12.93
C ILE A 35 37.18 2.30 13.44
N LYS A 36 38.23 2.91 14.03
CA LYS A 36 38.21 4.30 14.50
C LYS A 36 38.87 5.22 13.47
N GLU A 37 38.14 6.28 13.11
CA GLU A 37 38.69 7.52 12.56
C GLU A 37 39.68 8.18 13.53
N VAL A 38 40.71 8.80 12.97
CA VAL A 38 41.71 9.58 13.71
C VAL A 38 41.50 11.05 13.40
N THR A 39 41.16 11.84 14.43
CA THR A 39 41.49 13.26 14.47
C THR A 39 41.76 13.63 15.92
N LYS A 40 42.97 14.08 16.23
CA LYS A 40 43.34 14.61 17.55
C LYS A 40 44.07 15.94 17.35
N VAL A 41 43.43 17.00 17.81
CA VAL A 41 44.06 18.29 18.14
C VAL A 41 44.49 18.21 19.60
N VAL A 42 45.73 18.58 19.91
CA VAL A 42 46.17 18.92 21.27
C VAL A 42 47.14 20.09 21.19
N GLU A 43 46.79 21.18 21.87
CA GLU A 43 47.61 22.37 22.13
C GLU A 43 48.52 22.21 23.36
N LYS A 44 49.52 23.12 23.46
CA LYS A 44 50.23 23.68 24.66
C LYS A 44 51.78 23.50 24.67
N PRO A 45 52.58 24.28 25.43
CA PRO A 45 52.96 25.69 25.15
C PRO A 45 54.49 26.02 25.32
N VAL A 46 54.90 27.12 24.68
CA VAL A 46 55.98 28.14 24.93
C VAL A 46 57.08 27.90 26.00
N THR A 47 58.37 28.04 25.63
CA THR A 47 59.32 29.07 26.19
C THR A 47 60.59 29.34 25.34
N GLN A 48 61.04 30.61 25.45
CA GLN A 48 62.07 31.46 24.79
C GLN A 48 63.52 30.98 24.63
N VAL A 49 64.27 31.58 23.67
CA VAL A 49 65.55 32.36 23.87
C VAL A 49 65.74 33.41 22.72
N VAL A 50 66.51 34.47 23.01
CA VAL A 50 66.61 35.85 22.48
C VAL A 50 67.70 36.10 21.41
N GLU A 51 67.34 36.96 20.44
CA GLU A 51 68.00 38.00 19.60
C GLU A 51 69.49 38.01 19.15
N LYS A 52 69.69 38.37 17.86
CA LYS A 52 70.41 39.60 17.39
C LYS A 52 70.12 39.92 15.89
N PRO A 53 70.30 41.18 15.43
CA PRO A 53 69.54 41.75 14.31
C PRO A 53 70.28 41.78 12.96
N VAL A 54 69.54 41.71 11.85
CA VAL A 54 70.00 42.12 10.51
C VAL A 54 68.86 42.80 9.76
N THR A 55 69.09 44.04 9.32
CA THR A 55 68.19 44.84 8.48
C THR A 55 68.21 44.32 7.04
N VAL A 56 67.06 44.01 6.44
CA VAL A 56 66.95 43.69 5.01
C VAL A 56 65.83 44.50 4.35
N VAL A 57 66.20 45.03 3.19
CA VAL A 57 65.46 45.87 2.25
C VAL A 57 64.14 45.22 1.81
N VAL A 58 63.07 46.03 1.79
CA VAL A 58 61.71 45.62 1.39
C VAL A 58 61.62 45.50 -0.14
N GLN A 59 61.39 44.29 -0.64
CA GLN A 59 60.83 44.04 -1.97
C GLN A 59 59.35 43.71 -1.85
N VAL A 60 58.50 44.51 -2.50
CA VAL A 60 57.05 44.28 -2.57
C VAL A 60 56.79 43.22 -3.63
N THR A 61 56.26 42.06 -3.22
CA THR A 61 55.79 40.99 -4.11
C THR A 61 54.27 41.06 -4.25
N PRO A 62 53.69 40.74 -5.43
CA PRO A 62 52.24 40.84 -5.66
C PRO A 62 51.44 39.81 -4.85
N VAL A 63 50.27 40.22 -4.38
CA VAL A 63 49.29 39.39 -3.66
C VAL A 63 48.83 38.21 -4.53
N PRO A 64 48.81 36.96 -4.02
CA PRO A 64 48.29 35.82 -4.76
C PRO A 64 46.80 35.95 -5.02
N GLN A 65 46.42 35.78 -6.28
CA GLN A 65 45.05 35.72 -6.76
C GLN A 65 44.37 34.47 -6.18
N ALA A 66 43.18 34.63 -5.58
CA ALA A 66 42.41 33.52 -5.04
C ALA A 66 42.10 32.50 -6.16
N THR A 67 42.55 31.25 -5.99
CA THR A 67 42.25 30.16 -6.90
C THR A 67 40.75 29.87 -6.88
N GLN A 68 40.09 29.97 -8.03
CA GLN A 68 38.71 29.51 -8.19
C GLN A 68 38.60 28.04 -7.74
N PRO A 69 37.51 27.64 -7.05
CA PRO A 69 37.24 26.23 -6.83
C PRO A 69 37.18 25.52 -8.20
N PRO A 70 37.68 24.28 -8.31
CA PRO A 70 37.70 23.56 -9.57
C PRO A 70 36.28 23.53 -10.14
N GLN A 71 36.13 23.93 -11.40
CA GLN A 71 34.89 23.69 -12.15
C GLN A 71 34.53 22.20 -12.03
N PRO A 72 33.24 21.85 -11.80
CA PRO A 72 32.81 20.47 -11.86
C PRO A 72 33.25 19.90 -13.20
N THR A 73 34.15 18.91 -13.19
CA THR A 73 34.46 18.13 -14.38
C THR A 73 33.16 17.50 -14.85
N ALA A 74 32.83 17.66 -16.13
CA ALA A 74 31.65 17.04 -16.71
C ALA A 74 31.65 15.54 -16.34
N ALA A 75 30.59 15.08 -15.68
CA ALA A 75 30.49 13.70 -15.23
C ALA A 75 30.76 12.77 -16.42
N LYS A 76 31.66 11.81 -16.23
CA LYS A 76 31.99 10.82 -17.27
C LYS A 76 30.68 10.13 -17.69
N PRO A 77 30.41 9.95 -19.00
CA PRO A 77 29.23 9.24 -19.46
C PRO A 77 29.12 7.86 -18.78
N VAL A 78 27.92 7.52 -18.29
CA VAL A 78 27.65 6.29 -17.53
C VAL A 78 26.80 5.35 -18.37
N ALA A 79 27.17 4.07 -18.41
CA ALA A 79 26.37 3.02 -19.06
C ALA A 79 25.01 2.89 -18.37
N PRO A 80 23.95 2.46 -19.09
CA PRO A 80 22.64 2.36 -18.47
C PRO A 80 22.63 1.24 -17.42
N THR A 81 21.75 1.35 -16.44
CA THR A 81 21.40 0.26 -15.53
C THR A 81 19.93 -0.06 -15.73
N VAL A 82 19.61 -1.32 -15.98
CA VAL A 82 18.24 -1.77 -16.28
C VAL A 82 17.88 -3.00 -15.48
N ASP A 83 16.58 -3.19 -15.27
CA ASP A 83 15.98 -4.43 -14.80
C ASP A 83 15.04 -5.02 -15.88
N LEU A 84 14.77 -6.32 -15.82
CA LEU A 84 13.87 -7.02 -16.74
C LEU A 84 12.56 -7.37 -16.04
N LEU A 85 11.49 -6.71 -16.45
CA LEU A 85 10.14 -6.92 -15.94
C LEU A 85 9.31 -7.81 -16.87
N ILE A 86 8.68 -8.84 -16.29
CA ILE A 86 7.53 -9.51 -16.91
C ILE A 86 6.33 -8.60 -16.68
N MET A 87 5.72 -8.09 -17.75
CA MET A 87 4.74 -7.03 -17.58
C MET A 87 3.42 -7.56 -17.02
N PRO A 88 2.92 -7.02 -15.88
CA PRO A 88 1.51 -7.12 -15.58
C PRO A 88 0.73 -6.23 -16.55
N ILE A 89 -0.33 -6.77 -17.15
CA ILE A 89 -1.17 -6.08 -18.11
C ILE A 89 -2.63 -6.24 -17.70
N PRO A 90 -3.37 -5.15 -17.47
CA PRO A 90 -4.79 -5.23 -17.14
C PRO A 90 -5.61 -5.70 -18.35
N ALA A 91 -6.73 -6.38 -18.11
CA ALA A 91 -7.71 -6.75 -19.14
C ALA A 91 -8.57 -5.54 -19.59
N ASN A 92 -7.88 -4.45 -19.92
CA ASN A 92 -8.44 -3.14 -20.23
C ASN A 92 -8.25 -2.79 -21.71
N PRO A 93 -9.33 -2.59 -22.48
CA PRO A 93 -9.24 -2.22 -23.89
C PRO A 93 -8.51 -0.88 -24.16
N ALA A 94 -8.39 -0.01 -23.15
CA ALA A 94 -7.66 1.24 -23.26
C ALA A 94 -6.16 1.09 -22.98
N ASP A 95 -5.70 -0.04 -22.46
CA ASP A 95 -4.28 -0.30 -22.26
C ASP A 95 -3.63 -0.69 -23.60
N ALA A 96 -2.59 0.05 -24.00
CA ALA A 96 -1.90 -0.16 -25.27
C ALA A 96 -1.22 -1.54 -25.38
N ASN A 97 -0.99 -2.21 -24.25
CA ASN A 97 -0.34 -3.51 -24.19
C ASN A 97 -1.35 -4.66 -24.00
N ALA A 98 -2.64 -4.37 -23.82
CA ALA A 98 -3.67 -5.39 -23.65
C ALA A 98 -3.67 -6.39 -24.82
N ILE A 99 -3.89 -7.66 -24.49
CA ILE A 99 -4.08 -8.71 -25.51
C ILE A 99 -5.51 -8.55 -26.02
N THR A 100 -5.68 -8.03 -27.23
CA THR A 100 -7.00 -7.79 -27.81
C THR A 100 -7.40 -8.90 -28.79
N ALA A 101 -8.68 -9.24 -28.76
CA ALA A 101 -9.28 -10.21 -29.68
C ALA A 101 -10.71 -9.81 -30.05
N THR A 102 -11.22 -10.38 -31.14
CA THR A 102 -12.62 -10.22 -31.54
C THR A 102 -13.45 -11.38 -31.01
N LEU A 103 -14.30 -11.13 -30.01
CA LEU A 103 -15.29 -12.09 -29.55
C LEU A 103 -16.54 -12.01 -30.42
N THR A 104 -17.02 -13.18 -30.88
CA THR A 104 -18.30 -13.31 -31.58
C THR A 104 -19.27 -14.06 -30.66
N TYR A 105 -20.36 -13.40 -30.26
CA TYR A 105 -21.30 -13.88 -29.24
C TYR A 105 -22.75 -13.58 -29.65
N VAL A 106 -23.73 -14.24 -29.04
CA VAL A 106 -25.16 -14.03 -29.34
C VAL A 106 -25.79 -13.18 -28.24
N THR A 107 -26.63 -12.21 -28.62
CA THR A 107 -27.39 -11.36 -27.66
C THR A 107 -28.86 -11.32 -28.03
N ASP A 108 -29.74 -11.10 -27.07
CA ASP A 108 -31.18 -10.94 -27.34
C ASP A 108 -31.52 -9.61 -28.03
N THR A 109 -30.58 -8.66 -28.01
CA THR A 109 -30.75 -7.31 -28.54
C THR A 109 -30.44 -7.19 -30.04
N LYS A 110 -29.83 -8.21 -30.66
CA LYS A 110 -29.49 -8.22 -32.08
C LYS A 110 -29.73 -9.59 -32.70
N ALA A 111 -30.40 -9.63 -33.85
CA ALA A 111 -30.53 -10.85 -34.63
C ALA A 111 -29.17 -11.25 -35.23
N GLY A 112 -28.68 -12.44 -34.86
CA GLY A 112 -27.39 -12.97 -35.32
C GLY A 112 -26.19 -12.64 -34.41
N PRO A 113 -25.00 -13.16 -34.73
CA PRO A 113 -23.80 -12.98 -33.89
C PRO A 113 -23.35 -11.52 -33.81
N ALA A 114 -23.27 -10.98 -32.59
CA ALA A 114 -22.63 -9.72 -32.26
C ALA A 114 -21.11 -9.88 -32.18
N LYS A 115 -20.37 -8.81 -32.50
CA LYS A 115 -18.91 -8.75 -32.35
C LYS A 115 -18.53 -7.71 -31.30
N SER A 116 -17.59 -8.04 -30.44
CA SER A 116 -16.98 -7.10 -29.49
C SER A 116 -15.48 -7.28 -29.47
N VAL A 117 -14.74 -6.16 -29.32
CA VAL A 117 -13.33 -6.22 -28.97
C VAL A 117 -13.23 -6.47 -27.48
N VAL A 118 -12.58 -7.58 -27.12
CA VAL A 118 -12.27 -7.93 -25.74
C VAL A 118 -10.79 -7.74 -25.49
N ALA A 119 -10.44 -7.39 -24.26
CA ALA A 119 -9.07 -7.29 -23.79
C ALA A 119 -8.83 -8.36 -22.73
N MET A 120 -7.75 -9.11 -22.87
CA MET A 120 -7.25 -10.09 -21.90
C MET A 120 -5.96 -9.56 -21.30
N GLY A 121 -5.73 -9.88 -20.02
CA GLY A 121 -4.59 -9.39 -19.26
C GLY A 121 -3.46 -10.41 -19.10
N GLN A 122 -2.41 -9.96 -18.42
CA GLN A 122 -1.26 -10.75 -17.98
C GLN A 122 -1.02 -10.44 -16.50
N THR A 123 -0.80 -11.45 -15.68
CA THR A 123 -0.58 -11.27 -14.24
C THR A 123 0.80 -10.69 -13.91
N GLY A 124 1.78 -10.83 -14.82
CA GLY A 124 3.19 -10.52 -14.56
C GLY A 124 3.94 -11.65 -13.86
N LEU A 125 3.32 -12.82 -13.66
CA LEU A 125 3.97 -14.00 -13.10
C LEU A 125 4.93 -14.65 -14.10
N ASP A 126 5.87 -15.44 -13.58
CA ASP A 126 6.78 -16.24 -14.40
C ASP A 126 6.28 -17.64 -14.73
N ASN A 127 5.22 -18.15 -14.07
CA ASN A 127 4.49 -19.32 -14.56
C ASN A 127 3.32 -18.86 -15.44
N ILE A 128 3.50 -19.05 -16.74
CA ILE A 128 2.74 -18.38 -17.78
C ILE A 128 1.84 -19.36 -18.55
N PRO A 129 0.68 -18.92 -19.06
CA PRO A 129 -0.18 -19.77 -19.88
C PRO A 129 0.45 -20.11 -21.24
N MET A 130 0.45 -21.39 -21.58
CA MET A 130 0.78 -21.86 -22.93
C MET A 130 -0.19 -21.26 -23.97
N GLY A 131 0.35 -20.90 -25.13
CA GLY A 131 -0.41 -20.38 -26.27
C GLY A 131 -0.86 -18.92 -26.15
N VAL A 132 -0.53 -18.25 -25.05
CA VAL A 132 -0.91 -16.85 -24.79
C VAL A 132 0.34 -15.96 -24.87
N PRO A 133 0.31 -14.84 -25.61
CA PRO A 133 1.44 -13.91 -25.66
C PRO A 133 1.82 -13.41 -24.26
N ILE A 134 3.13 -13.32 -23.96
CA ILE A 134 3.69 -12.75 -22.74
C ILE A 134 4.64 -11.60 -23.10
N SER A 135 4.48 -10.48 -22.41
CA SER A 135 5.21 -9.25 -22.71
C SER A 135 6.28 -8.96 -21.65
N PHE A 136 7.41 -8.44 -22.11
CA PHE A 136 8.57 -8.11 -21.29
C PHE A 136 8.99 -6.67 -21.56
N LYS A 137 9.46 -5.99 -20.52
CA LYS A 137 10.00 -4.63 -20.61
C LYS A 137 11.30 -4.54 -19.85
N ALA A 138 12.28 -3.91 -20.48
CA ALA A 138 13.47 -3.50 -19.78
C ALA A 138 13.26 -2.09 -19.18
N VAL A 139 13.39 -1.99 -17.86
CA VAL A 139 13.10 -0.79 -17.07
C VAL A 139 14.41 -0.11 -16.73
N ASP A 140 14.58 1.16 -17.12
CA ASP A 140 15.74 1.95 -16.72
C ASP A 140 15.68 2.24 -15.21
N LEU A 141 16.72 1.84 -14.48
CA LEU A 141 16.85 2.09 -13.04
C LEU A 141 17.49 3.46 -12.76
N ASP A 142 18.18 4.03 -13.75
CA ASP A 142 18.72 5.39 -13.69
C ASP A 142 18.16 6.24 -14.84
N ALA A 143 17.11 7.00 -14.54
CA ALA A 143 16.46 7.89 -15.50
C ALA A 143 17.40 8.98 -16.06
N LYS A 144 18.53 9.27 -15.42
CA LYS A 144 19.51 10.25 -15.92
C LYS A 144 20.39 9.67 -17.02
N ASN A 145 20.52 8.34 -17.07
CA ASN A 145 21.36 7.63 -18.03
C ASN A 145 20.56 6.52 -18.76
N PRO A 146 19.50 6.87 -19.50
CA PRO A 146 18.60 5.88 -20.10
C PRO A 146 19.30 5.08 -21.21
N ALA A 147 18.85 3.86 -21.41
CA ALA A 147 19.25 3.05 -22.56
C ALA A 147 18.67 3.61 -23.87
N LYS A 148 19.43 3.46 -24.95
CA LYS A 148 19.05 3.87 -26.33
C LYS A 148 18.98 2.69 -27.30
N LYS A 149 19.57 1.55 -26.94
CA LYS A 149 19.66 0.34 -27.76
C LYS A 149 19.34 -0.87 -26.91
N TRP A 150 18.69 -1.86 -27.51
CA TRP A 150 18.24 -3.09 -26.86
C TRP A 150 18.60 -4.28 -27.72
N THR A 151 19.03 -5.36 -27.09
CA THR A 151 19.30 -6.63 -27.76
C THR A 151 18.66 -7.73 -26.95
N TRP A 152 17.63 -8.36 -27.51
CA TRP A 152 16.91 -9.46 -26.87
C TRP A 152 17.27 -10.82 -27.44
N ALA A 153 17.26 -11.84 -26.59
CA ALA A 153 17.35 -13.23 -26.99
C ALA A 153 16.34 -14.09 -26.24
N LEU A 154 15.92 -15.19 -26.87
CA LEU A 154 15.01 -16.19 -26.32
C LEU A 154 15.68 -17.55 -26.41
N ILE A 155 15.77 -18.23 -25.27
CA ILE A 155 16.12 -19.65 -25.18
C ILE A 155 14.83 -20.39 -24.89
N ALA A 156 14.45 -21.28 -25.81
CA ALA A 156 13.20 -22.02 -25.72
C ALA A 156 13.46 -23.51 -25.42
N PRO A 157 12.51 -24.21 -24.78
CA PRO A 157 12.64 -25.64 -24.52
C PRO A 157 12.62 -26.45 -25.83
N PRO A 158 13.13 -27.70 -25.82
CA PRO A 158 13.12 -28.56 -26.99
C PRO A 158 11.72 -28.73 -27.59
N GLY A 159 11.61 -28.61 -28.91
CA GLY A 159 10.34 -28.72 -29.64
C GLY A 159 9.58 -27.40 -29.81
N SER A 160 9.93 -26.36 -29.06
CA SER A 160 9.40 -25.00 -29.23
C SER A 160 9.84 -24.38 -30.56
N LYS A 161 8.91 -23.66 -31.20
CA LYS A 161 9.14 -22.80 -32.37
C LYS A 161 8.90 -21.32 -32.05
N ALA A 162 8.63 -20.99 -30.79
CA ALA A 162 8.43 -19.61 -30.34
C ALA A 162 9.61 -18.69 -30.71
N THR A 163 9.30 -17.48 -31.15
CA THR A 163 10.25 -16.42 -31.44
C THR A 163 9.81 -15.11 -30.79
N LEU A 164 10.76 -14.21 -30.56
CA LEU A 164 10.47 -12.85 -30.09
C LEU A 164 9.85 -12.05 -31.23
N ALA A 165 8.81 -11.27 -30.92
CA ALA A 165 8.18 -10.37 -31.89
C ALA A 165 9.12 -9.23 -32.32
N PHE A 166 9.92 -8.70 -31.39
CA PHE A 166 10.87 -7.62 -31.62
C PHE A 166 12.13 -7.84 -30.79
N THR A 167 13.29 -7.42 -31.28
CA THR A 167 14.58 -7.66 -30.60
C THR A 167 15.42 -6.41 -30.37
N ASN A 168 14.93 -5.24 -30.79
CA ASN A 168 15.66 -3.97 -30.77
C ASN A 168 14.87 -2.80 -30.13
N THR A 169 13.79 -3.11 -29.42
CA THR A 169 12.92 -2.16 -28.72
C THR A 169 12.99 -2.36 -27.20
N GLN A 170 12.55 -1.38 -26.42
CA GLN A 170 12.53 -1.47 -24.95
C GLN A 170 11.59 -2.58 -24.42
N MET A 171 10.62 -2.98 -25.24
CA MET A 171 9.70 -4.06 -24.94
C MET A 171 9.82 -5.16 -26.00
N THR A 172 9.55 -6.38 -25.59
CA THR A 172 9.38 -7.52 -26.49
C THR A 172 8.23 -8.40 -26.00
N LYS A 173 7.82 -9.36 -26.83
CA LYS A 173 6.87 -10.39 -26.45
C LYS A 173 7.12 -11.66 -27.25
N PHE A 174 6.72 -12.80 -26.71
CA PHE A 174 6.62 -14.06 -27.45
C PHE A 174 5.38 -14.83 -27.00
N THR A 175 5.00 -15.85 -27.75
CA THR A 175 3.93 -16.79 -27.37
C THR A 175 4.56 -18.15 -27.13
N PRO A 176 4.55 -18.69 -25.90
CA PRO A 176 5.01 -20.05 -25.64
C PRO A 176 4.10 -21.04 -26.36
N ASP A 177 4.67 -22.00 -27.07
CA ASP A 177 3.95 -22.96 -27.90
C ASP A 177 4.07 -24.41 -27.40
N VAL A 178 4.91 -24.65 -26.39
CA VAL A 178 5.03 -25.92 -25.67
C VAL A 178 5.14 -25.67 -24.17
N VAL A 179 4.73 -26.64 -23.36
CA VAL A 179 4.97 -26.64 -21.91
C VAL A 179 6.47 -26.74 -21.64
N GLY A 180 6.97 -25.96 -20.69
CA GLY A 180 8.37 -25.98 -20.28
C GLY A 180 8.96 -24.60 -20.04
N THR A 181 10.25 -24.58 -19.69
CA THR A 181 10.95 -23.36 -19.28
C THR A 181 11.57 -22.64 -20.47
N TYR A 182 11.24 -21.36 -20.59
CA TYR A 182 11.84 -20.39 -21.50
C TYR A 182 12.71 -19.41 -20.71
N MET A 183 13.75 -18.87 -21.34
CA MET A 183 14.57 -17.80 -20.79
C MET A 183 14.67 -16.64 -21.77
N VAL A 184 14.20 -15.47 -21.32
CA VAL A 184 14.30 -14.21 -22.08
C VAL A 184 15.45 -13.41 -21.49
N THR A 185 16.35 -12.92 -22.34
CA THR A 185 17.46 -12.06 -21.90
C THR A 185 17.47 -10.75 -22.66
N VAL A 186 17.92 -9.69 -22.00
CA VAL A 186 18.11 -8.37 -22.58
C VAL A 186 19.47 -7.79 -22.23
N VAL A 187 20.10 -7.15 -23.21
CA VAL A 187 21.24 -6.23 -23.01
C VAL A 187 20.82 -4.85 -23.49
N ALA A 188 20.93 -3.87 -22.61
CA ALA A 188 20.64 -2.47 -22.89
C ALA A 188 21.93 -1.68 -23.09
N ALA A 189 21.94 -0.67 -23.95
CA ALA A 189 23.13 0.14 -24.19
C ALA A 189 22.80 1.60 -24.49
N ASN A 190 23.72 2.50 -24.15
CA ASN A 190 23.74 3.90 -24.57
C ASN A 190 25.12 4.24 -25.16
N ASP A 191 25.41 5.53 -25.40
CA ASP A 191 26.67 5.96 -26.01
C ASP A 191 27.90 5.73 -25.10
N ALA A 192 27.68 5.50 -23.80
CA ALA A 192 28.73 5.26 -22.81
C ALA A 192 29.07 3.77 -22.64
N GLY A 193 28.19 2.85 -23.04
CA GLY A 193 28.42 1.42 -22.92
C GLY A 193 27.14 0.59 -22.80
N SER A 194 27.31 -0.70 -22.46
CA SER A 194 26.22 -1.65 -22.25
C SER A 194 26.01 -1.93 -20.76
N ALA A 195 24.75 -2.12 -20.37
CA ALA A 195 24.36 -2.63 -19.08
C ALA A 195 24.78 -4.11 -18.92
N ALA A 196 24.75 -4.59 -17.67
CA ALA A 196 24.77 -6.02 -17.41
C ALA A 196 23.56 -6.70 -18.08
N MET A 197 23.77 -7.92 -18.59
CA MET A 197 22.69 -8.73 -19.15
C MET A 197 21.69 -9.07 -18.05
N GLN A 198 20.41 -8.81 -18.32
CA GLN A 198 19.32 -9.25 -17.46
C GLN A 198 18.61 -10.45 -18.08
N GLY A 199 18.07 -11.33 -17.24
CA GLY A 199 17.41 -12.55 -17.68
C GLY A 199 16.21 -12.90 -16.81
N ALA A 200 15.09 -13.22 -17.46
CA ALA A 200 13.88 -13.72 -16.82
C ALA A 200 13.64 -15.16 -17.28
N LYS A 201 13.53 -16.06 -16.32
CA LYS A 201 13.06 -17.43 -16.58
C LYS A 201 11.55 -17.44 -16.42
N VAL A 202 10.85 -18.04 -17.38
CA VAL A 202 9.41 -18.23 -17.32
C VAL A 202 9.09 -19.68 -17.66
N HIS A 203 8.09 -20.26 -17.00
CA HIS A 203 7.66 -21.63 -17.20
C HIS A 203 6.25 -21.63 -17.81
N ALA A 204 6.14 -22.06 -19.06
CA ALA A 204 4.86 -22.17 -19.74
C ALA A 204 4.14 -23.47 -19.33
N ASP A 205 2.87 -23.35 -18.98
CA ASP A 205 2.08 -24.47 -18.46
C ASP A 205 0.60 -24.39 -18.89
N THR A 206 -0.20 -25.37 -18.47
CA THR A 206 -1.62 -25.58 -18.76
C THR A 206 -2.46 -25.48 -17.49
N TYR A 207 -3.73 -25.12 -17.65
CA TYR A 207 -4.69 -25.05 -16.56
C TYR A 207 -5.26 -26.43 -16.22
N VAL A 208 -5.58 -26.65 -14.95
CA VAL A 208 -6.11 -27.92 -14.43
C VAL A 208 -7.42 -27.77 -13.66
N GLY A 209 -7.76 -26.57 -13.21
CA GLY A 209 -8.92 -26.27 -12.38
C GLY A 209 -8.76 -26.72 -10.92
N VAL A 210 -9.79 -26.42 -10.13
CA VAL A 210 -9.73 -26.55 -8.66
C VAL A 210 -10.12 -27.93 -8.13
N GLU A 211 -10.97 -28.69 -8.83
CA GLU A 211 -11.58 -29.93 -8.32
C GLU A 211 -10.61 -31.13 -8.24
N LYS A 212 -11.15 -32.33 -8.01
CA LYS A 212 -10.37 -33.56 -7.87
C LYS A 212 -9.46 -33.78 -9.09
N GLY A 213 -8.16 -33.96 -8.83
CA GLY A 213 -7.12 -34.01 -9.88
C GLY A 213 -6.46 -32.65 -10.13
N GLY A 214 -6.94 -31.57 -9.50
CA GLY A 214 -6.33 -30.25 -9.45
C GLY A 214 -6.00 -29.81 -8.02
N CYS A 215 -6.06 -28.51 -7.73
CA CYS A 215 -5.55 -27.89 -6.50
C CYS A 215 -6.10 -28.49 -5.20
N LYS A 216 -7.41 -28.81 -5.15
CA LYS A 216 -8.10 -29.38 -3.97
C LYS A 216 -7.55 -30.73 -3.52
N THR A 217 -6.85 -31.45 -4.40
CA THR A 217 -6.25 -32.76 -4.08
C THR A 217 -5.17 -32.64 -3.00
N CYS A 218 -4.37 -31.57 -3.06
CA CYS A 218 -3.23 -31.36 -2.16
C CYS A 218 -3.46 -30.19 -1.18
N HIS A 219 -4.35 -29.24 -1.52
CA HIS A 219 -4.64 -28.05 -0.72
C HIS A 219 -6.12 -27.97 -0.27
N PRO A 220 -6.69 -29.01 0.34
CA PRO A 220 -8.12 -29.05 0.64
C PRO A 220 -8.56 -27.94 1.59
N ASP A 221 -7.73 -27.61 2.60
CA ASP A 221 -8.07 -26.59 3.60
C ASP A 221 -8.12 -25.19 2.99
N LYS A 222 -7.12 -24.85 2.16
CA LYS A 222 -7.07 -23.53 1.51
C LYS A 222 -8.19 -23.38 0.47
N VAL A 223 -8.53 -24.45 -0.25
CA VAL A 223 -9.70 -24.46 -1.15
C VAL A 223 -10.99 -24.28 -0.36
N ALA A 224 -11.13 -24.89 0.82
CA ALA A 224 -12.32 -24.75 1.66
C ALA A 224 -12.49 -23.32 2.21
N GLU A 225 -11.41 -22.60 2.46
CA GLU A 225 -11.43 -21.16 2.77
C GLU A 225 -11.84 -20.34 1.54
N TRP A 226 -11.10 -20.48 0.44
CA TRP A 226 -11.35 -19.73 -0.80
C TRP A 226 -12.79 -19.91 -1.32
N ALA A 227 -13.35 -21.11 -1.21
CA ALA A 227 -14.69 -21.46 -1.69
C ALA A 227 -15.81 -20.59 -1.07
N LYS A 228 -15.53 -19.89 0.03
CA LYS A 228 -16.50 -19.00 0.68
C LYS A 228 -16.47 -17.57 0.12
N THR A 229 -15.39 -17.19 -0.55
CA THR A 229 -15.19 -15.85 -1.12
C THR A 229 -16.09 -15.58 -2.31
N GLY A 230 -16.26 -14.31 -2.68
CA GLY A 230 -16.97 -13.93 -3.91
C GLY A 230 -16.26 -14.41 -5.18
N HIS A 231 -14.92 -14.46 -5.17
CA HIS A 231 -14.13 -14.98 -6.27
C HIS A 231 -14.51 -16.42 -6.65
N ALA A 232 -14.80 -17.26 -5.66
CA ALA A 232 -15.20 -18.65 -5.87
C ALA A 232 -16.63 -18.84 -6.39
N LYS A 233 -17.42 -17.77 -6.47
CA LYS A 233 -18.87 -17.85 -6.72
C LYS A 233 -19.35 -17.00 -7.87
N ILE A 234 -18.60 -15.97 -8.27
CA ILE A 234 -19.09 -14.90 -9.14
C ILE A 234 -19.66 -15.40 -10.47
N PHE A 235 -19.01 -16.31 -11.19
CA PHE A 235 -19.55 -16.84 -12.44
C PHE A 235 -20.79 -17.69 -12.19
N THR A 236 -20.74 -18.52 -11.15
CA THR A 236 -21.84 -19.42 -10.77
C THR A 236 -23.09 -18.64 -10.40
N GLU A 237 -22.94 -17.59 -9.59
CA GLU A 237 -24.05 -16.74 -9.14
C GLU A 237 -24.61 -15.91 -10.30
N GLU A 238 -23.75 -15.27 -11.09
CA GLU A 238 -24.21 -14.38 -12.16
C GLU A 238 -24.83 -15.13 -13.34
N VAL A 239 -24.27 -16.28 -13.74
CA VAL A 239 -24.89 -17.12 -14.78
C VAL A 239 -26.21 -17.74 -14.30
N ALA A 240 -26.39 -17.85 -12.98
CA ALA A 240 -27.62 -18.28 -12.33
C ALA A 240 -28.59 -17.11 -12.00
N GLY A 241 -28.41 -15.94 -12.63
CA GLY A 241 -29.31 -14.80 -12.53
C GLY A 241 -28.88 -13.71 -11.56
N GLY A 242 -27.82 -13.91 -10.77
CA GLY A 242 -27.33 -12.93 -9.81
C GLY A 242 -28.39 -12.55 -8.76
N ALA A 243 -28.33 -11.32 -8.25
CA ALA A 243 -29.26 -10.84 -7.22
C ALA A 243 -30.70 -10.62 -7.74
N ASP A 244 -30.84 -10.18 -8.99
CA ASP A 244 -32.12 -10.07 -9.70
C ASP A 244 -31.92 -10.44 -11.17
N PRO A 245 -32.45 -11.60 -11.62
CA PRO A 245 -32.32 -12.05 -13.01
C PRO A 245 -32.83 -11.02 -14.04
N LYS A 246 -33.82 -10.19 -13.68
CA LYS A 246 -34.42 -9.23 -14.61
C LYS A 246 -33.58 -7.99 -14.86
N THR A 247 -32.70 -7.65 -13.93
CA THR A 247 -31.77 -6.52 -14.05
C THR A 247 -30.33 -6.99 -14.25
N ASN A 248 -30.13 -8.29 -14.46
CA ASN A 248 -28.82 -8.84 -14.72
C ASN A 248 -28.29 -8.35 -16.08
N HIS A 249 -27.00 -7.99 -16.12
CA HIS A 249 -26.29 -7.52 -17.31
C HIS A 249 -25.07 -8.39 -17.65
N TYR A 250 -25.00 -9.59 -17.07
CA TYR A 250 -23.87 -10.50 -17.18
C TYR A 250 -23.80 -11.12 -18.57
N SER A 251 -22.66 -10.99 -19.25
CA SER A 251 -22.50 -11.42 -20.63
C SER A 251 -21.22 -12.21 -20.83
N GLU A 252 -21.06 -12.83 -21.99
CA GLU A 252 -19.82 -13.52 -22.38
C GLU A 252 -18.59 -12.59 -22.38
N THR A 253 -18.77 -11.27 -22.42
CA THR A 253 -17.63 -10.34 -22.27
C THR A 253 -17.13 -10.23 -20.83
N CYS A 254 -17.95 -10.60 -19.84
CA CYS A 254 -17.65 -10.53 -18.41
C CYS A 254 -16.83 -11.73 -17.93
N ILE A 255 -16.99 -12.90 -18.56
CA ILE A 255 -16.38 -14.16 -18.09
C ILE A 255 -14.86 -14.16 -18.21
N ARG A 256 -14.27 -13.26 -19.01
CA ARG A 256 -12.82 -13.07 -19.11
C ARG A 256 -12.12 -12.73 -17.80
N CYS A 257 -12.86 -12.15 -16.85
CA CYS A 257 -12.37 -11.81 -15.52
C CYS A 257 -13.01 -12.69 -14.43
N HIS A 258 -14.01 -13.51 -14.77
CA HIS A 258 -14.83 -14.27 -13.82
C HIS A 258 -14.66 -15.78 -13.98
N THR A 259 -13.74 -16.25 -14.82
CA THR A 259 -13.46 -17.66 -15.07
C THR A 259 -11.95 -17.88 -15.20
N THR A 260 -11.50 -19.11 -15.01
CA THR A 260 -10.08 -19.43 -15.00
C THR A 260 -9.53 -19.73 -16.38
N GLY A 261 -8.43 -19.05 -16.74
CA GLY A 261 -7.73 -19.32 -18.00
C GLY A 261 -8.52 -18.94 -19.25
N TRP A 262 -9.31 -17.87 -19.19
CA TRP A 262 -10.07 -17.39 -20.34
C TRP A 262 -9.15 -16.68 -21.36
N PHE A 263 -8.73 -17.40 -22.40
CA PHE A 263 -7.94 -16.84 -23.49
C PHE A 263 -8.40 -17.28 -24.88
N ILE A 264 -8.48 -16.33 -25.80
CA ILE A 264 -8.77 -16.56 -27.22
C ILE A 264 -7.71 -15.90 -28.10
N ASP A 265 -7.49 -16.44 -29.28
CA ASP A 265 -6.62 -15.81 -30.27
C ASP A 265 -7.27 -14.57 -30.92
N SER A 266 -6.53 -13.87 -31.77
CA SER A 266 -7.02 -12.65 -32.44
C SER A 266 -8.28 -12.86 -33.29
N THR A 267 -8.57 -14.09 -33.70
CA THR A 267 -9.76 -14.47 -34.48
C THR A 267 -10.94 -14.92 -33.63
N GLY A 268 -10.74 -15.01 -32.30
CA GLY A 268 -11.75 -15.47 -31.35
C GLY A 268 -11.76 -16.99 -31.12
N LYS A 269 -10.74 -17.72 -31.58
CA LYS A 269 -10.63 -19.16 -31.36
C LYS A 269 -10.01 -19.45 -29.98
N ALA A 270 -10.54 -20.45 -29.29
CA ALA A 270 -10.00 -20.91 -28.02
C ALA A 270 -8.55 -21.40 -28.15
N ILE A 271 -7.74 -21.06 -27.15
CA ILE A 271 -6.34 -21.51 -27.05
C ILE A 271 -6.32 -22.84 -26.30
N PRO A 272 -5.70 -23.91 -26.84
CA PRO A 272 -5.75 -25.25 -26.25
C PRO A 272 -4.79 -25.39 -25.06
N ASN A 273 -5.15 -24.82 -23.90
CA ASN A 273 -4.32 -24.76 -22.71
C ASN A 273 -5.01 -25.28 -21.44
N GLY A 274 -6.19 -25.90 -21.55
CA GLY A 274 -6.96 -26.39 -20.41
C GLY A 274 -7.80 -25.33 -19.68
N GLY A 275 -7.71 -24.05 -20.06
CA GLY A 275 -8.50 -22.97 -19.48
C GLY A 275 -9.96 -22.96 -19.95
N PHE A 276 -10.76 -22.02 -19.42
CA PHE A 276 -12.20 -21.97 -19.64
C PHE A 276 -12.60 -22.02 -21.12
N THR A 277 -11.94 -21.23 -21.97
CA THR A 277 -12.27 -21.17 -23.41
C THR A 277 -11.97 -22.48 -24.13
N ASP A 278 -10.89 -23.18 -23.76
CA ASP A 278 -10.53 -24.50 -24.29
C ASP A 278 -11.59 -25.54 -23.91
N VAL A 279 -11.94 -25.59 -22.63
CA VAL A 279 -12.95 -26.54 -22.12
C VAL A 279 -14.34 -26.23 -22.67
N GLN A 280 -14.70 -24.95 -22.81
CA GLN A 280 -15.92 -24.50 -23.46
C GLN A 280 -15.98 -25.00 -24.91
N ALA A 281 -14.88 -24.86 -25.66
CA ALA A 281 -14.82 -25.34 -27.04
C ALA A 281 -14.94 -26.87 -27.14
N LYS A 282 -14.30 -27.62 -26.24
CA LYS A 282 -14.35 -29.10 -26.20
C LYS A 282 -15.73 -29.64 -25.83
N THR A 283 -16.41 -28.98 -24.90
CA THR A 283 -17.75 -29.40 -24.44
C THR A 283 -18.87 -28.92 -25.37
N GLY A 284 -18.59 -27.94 -26.23
CA GLY A 284 -19.58 -27.33 -27.11
C GLY A 284 -20.57 -26.41 -26.38
N TRP A 285 -20.36 -26.15 -25.09
CA TRP A 285 -21.23 -25.30 -24.29
C TRP A 285 -21.28 -23.87 -24.85
N LYS A 286 -22.46 -23.26 -24.79
CA LYS A 286 -22.71 -21.90 -25.25
C LYS A 286 -23.12 -21.03 -24.10
N PHE A 287 -22.56 -19.82 -24.04
CA PHE A 287 -22.97 -18.83 -23.05
C PHE A 287 -24.45 -18.49 -23.27
N PRO A 288 -25.29 -18.49 -22.21
CA PRO A 288 -26.71 -18.23 -22.33
C PRO A 288 -26.99 -16.78 -22.74
N THR A 289 -28.12 -16.53 -23.39
CA THR A 289 -28.58 -15.16 -23.62
C THR A 289 -29.15 -14.53 -22.34
N GLN A 290 -29.37 -13.22 -22.33
CA GLN A 290 -29.95 -12.54 -21.17
C GLN A 290 -31.39 -12.98 -20.90
N ALA A 291 -32.16 -13.24 -21.95
CA ALA A 291 -33.50 -13.80 -21.82
C ALA A 291 -33.46 -15.19 -21.19
N GLU A 292 -32.49 -16.02 -21.58
CA GLU A 292 -32.29 -17.33 -20.96
C GLU A 292 -31.90 -17.22 -19.48
N ILE A 293 -31.00 -16.30 -19.12
CA ILE A 293 -30.63 -16.02 -17.72
C ILE A 293 -31.86 -15.55 -16.93
N ALA A 294 -32.66 -14.63 -17.48
CA ALA A 294 -33.85 -14.11 -16.81
C ALA A 294 -34.93 -15.19 -16.57
N ASP A 295 -35.11 -16.12 -17.52
CA ASP A 295 -36.18 -17.11 -17.49
C ASP A 295 -35.79 -18.43 -16.80
N LYS A 296 -34.51 -18.83 -16.88
CA LYS A 296 -34.04 -20.18 -16.51
C LYS A 296 -32.83 -20.18 -15.57
N ALA A 297 -32.55 -19.05 -14.93
CA ALA A 297 -31.37 -18.76 -14.12
C ALA A 297 -30.75 -19.99 -13.42
N THR A 298 -31.45 -20.64 -12.49
CA THR A 298 -30.88 -21.77 -11.72
C THR A 298 -30.60 -23.02 -12.56
N ALA A 299 -31.39 -23.28 -13.61
CA ALA A 299 -31.21 -24.45 -14.47
C ALA A 299 -29.98 -24.33 -15.39
N ILE A 300 -29.49 -23.12 -15.63
CA ILE A 300 -28.30 -22.89 -16.47
C ILE A 300 -27.07 -23.50 -15.82
N TRP A 301 -26.81 -23.19 -14.55
CA TRP A 301 -25.66 -23.73 -13.84
C TRP A 301 -25.71 -25.26 -13.74
N ASP A 302 -26.89 -25.83 -13.48
CA ASP A 302 -27.06 -27.29 -13.44
C ASP A 302 -26.66 -27.95 -14.76
N ALA A 303 -26.95 -27.30 -15.90
CA ALA A 303 -26.61 -27.76 -17.24
C ALA A 303 -25.13 -27.53 -17.65
N VAL A 304 -24.34 -26.76 -16.89
CA VAL A 304 -22.92 -26.57 -17.19
C VAL A 304 -22.17 -27.91 -17.03
N PRO A 305 -21.40 -28.36 -18.04
CA PRO A 305 -20.63 -29.60 -17.98
C PRO A 305 -19.64 -29.63 -16.81
N ALA A 306 -19.41 -30.80 -16.21
CA ALA A 306 -18.52 -30.96 -15.05
C ALA A 306 -17.10 -30.41 -15.30
N ASP A 307 -16.52 -30.68 -16.46
CA ASP A 307 -15.19 -30.17 -16.83
C ASP A 307 -15.17 -28.64 -16.91
N LEU A 308 -16.26 -28.01 -17.37
CA LEU A 308 -16.36 -26.56 -17.46
C LEU A 308 -16.59 -25.93 -16.07
N LYS A 309 -17.37 -26.60 -15.20
CA LYS A 309 -17.50 -26.23 -13.77
C LYS A 309 -16.14 -26.20 -13.08
N ASN A 310 -15.26 -27.15 -13.39
CA ASN A 310 -13.93 -27.25 -12.81
C ASN A 310 -13.03 -26.03 -13.08
N VAL A 311 -13.27 -25.27 -14.15
CA VAL A 311 -12.53 -24.03 -14.48
C VAL A 311 -13.42 -22.78 -14.43
N SER A 312 -14.59 -22.89 -13.81
CA SER A 312 -15.54 -21.78 -13.60
C SER A 312 -15.20 -20.99 -12.33
N ASN A 313 -15.58 -19.72 -12.30
CA ASN A 313 -15.22 -18.75 -11.24
C ASN A 313 -13.74 -18.35 -11.26
N ILE A 314 -13.36 -17.42 -10.39
CA ILE A 314 -11.97 -16.95 -10.25
C ILE A 314 -11.27 -17.86 -9.26
N GLN A 315 -10.37 -18.71 -9.74
CA GLN A 315 -9.75 -19.79 -8.97
C GLN A 315 -8.28 -19.53 -8.64
N CYS A 316 -7.63 -20.53 -8.04
CA CYS A 316 -6.22 -20.51 -7.67
C CYS A 316 -5.32 -20.10 -8.83
N GLU A 317 -5.56 -20.64 -10.02
CA GLU A 317 -4.70 -20.44 -11.19
C GLU A 317 -4.83 -19.05 -11.82
N ASP A 318 -5.85 -18.27 -11.47
CA ASP A 318 -5.97 -16.86 -11.89
C ASP A 318 -5.00 -15.94 -11.13
N CYS A 319 -4.62 -16.30 -9.91
CA CYS A 319 -3.68 -15.54 -9.07
C CYS A 319 -2.31 -16.20 -8.96
N HIS A 320 -2.24 -17.53 -9.06
CA HIS A 320 -1.01 -18.29 -8.89
C HIS A 320 -0.44 -18.83 -10.20
N GLY A 321 -1.08 -18.56 -11.34
CA GLY A 321 -0.74 -19.03 -12.68
C GLY A 321 -1.15 -20.50 -12.94
N PRO A 322 -0.99 -21.01 -14.18
CA PRO A 322 -1.38 -22.37 -14.53
C PRO A 322 -0.54 -23.43 -13.81
N ALA A 323 -1.16 -24.56 -13.45
CA ALA A 323 -0.60 -25.54 -12.52
C ALA A 323 -0.41 -26.96 -13.10
N GLY A 324 -0.48 -27.15 -14.43
CA GLY A 324 -0.38 -28.44 -15.08
C GLY A 324 0.83 -29.30 -14.68
N ASP A 325 2.04 -28.78 -14.82
CA ASP A 325 3.29 -29.44 -14.42
C ASP A 325 3.44 -29.49 -12.90
N HIS A 326 2.92 -28.51 -12.16
CA HIS A 326 2.88 -28.55 -10.71
C HIS A 326 2.10 -29.76 -10.20
N VAL A 327 0.89 -29.96 -10.73
CA VAL A 327 0.00 -31.05 -10.31
C VAL A 327 0.47 -32.40 -10.83
N LYS A 328 0.90 -32.49 -12.10
CA LYS A 328 1.26 -33.78 -12.72
C LYS A 328 2.66 -34.26 -12.33
N ASN A 329 3.61 -33.34 -12.22
CA ASN A 329 5.03 -33.64 -12.10
C ASN A 329 5.66 -33.14 -10.79
N GLY A 330 4.88 -32.49 -9.91
CA GLY A 330 5.39 -31.92 -8.65
C GLY A 330 6.31 -30.72 -8.87
N ALA A 331 6.19 -30.01 -10.00
CA ALA A 331 7.02 -28.87 -10.30
C ALA A 331 6.79 -27.73 -9.28
N THR A 332 7.87 -27.08 -8.83
CA THR A 332 7.82 -25.94 -7.90
C THR A 332 7.63 -24.61 -8.63
N THR A 333 6.82 -24.61 -9.69
CA THR A 333 6.64 -23.48 -10.63
C THR A 333 5.52 -22.54 -10.20
N MET A 334 4.67 -22.94 -9.25
CA MET A 334 3.58 -22.10 -8.74
C MET A 334 4.11 -20.87 -8.00
N ARG A 335 3.43 -19.74 -8.17
CA ARG A 335 3.86 -18.47 -7.59
C ARG A 335 2.91 -17.98 -6.51
N SER A 336 3.49 -17.59 -5.37
CA SER A 336 2.85 -16.70 -4.40
C SER A 336 3.45 -15.31 -4.60
N THR A 337 2.60 -14.30 -4.79
CA THR A 337 3.03 -12.91 -4.88
C THR A 337 2.05 -11.99 -4.18
N ILE A 338 2.57 -10.86 -3.72
CA ILE A 338 1.79 -9.73 -3.22
C ILE A 338 1.80 -8.55 -4.22
N ASP A 339 2.42 -8.73 -5.38
CA ASP A 339 2.41 -7.75 -6.46
C ASP A 339 0.97 -7.45 -6.92
N GLN A 340 0.69 -6.19 -7.19
CA GLN A 340 -0.64 -5.75 -7.62
C GLN A 340 -1.07 -6.35 -8.97
N GLY A 341 -0.13 -6.80 -9.80
CA GLY A 341 -0.36 -7.29 -11.16
C GLY A 341 -1.44 -8.37 -11.25
N VAL A 342 -1.47 -9.32 -10.30
CA VAL A 342 -2.46 -10.40 -10.27
C VAL A 342 -3.90 -9.89 -10.06
N CYS A 343 -4.06 -8.80 -9.30
CA CYS A 343 -5.36 -8.18 -9.05
C CYS A 343 -5.77 -7.27 -10.21
N ASP A 344 -4.82 -6.52 -10.75
CA ASP A 344 -5.02 -5.51 -11.80
C ASP A 344 -5.49 -6.12 -13.13
N VAL A 345 -5.24 -7.41 -13.38
CA VAL A 345 -5.83 -8.11 -14.55
C VAL A 345 -7.33 -7.82 -14.64
N CYS A 346 -8.04 -7.92 -13.52
CA CYS A 346 -9.49 -7.70 -13.48
C CYS A 346 -9.87 -6.34 -12.88
N HIS A 347 -9.24 -5.95 -11.77
CA HIS A 347 -9.58 -4.75 -10.99
C HIS A 347 -8.99 -3.45 -11.56
N ASN A 348 -8.34 -3.53 -12.71
CA ASN A 348 -7.97 -2.40 -13.55
C ASN A 348 -8.46 -2.58 -15.01
N GLY A 349 -9.48 -3.43 -15.24
CA GLY A 349 -9.99 -3.84 -16.55
C GLY A 349 -10.79 -2.77 -17.33
N GLY A 350 -10.86 -1.54 -16.83
CA GLY A 350 -11.59 -0.44 -17.45
C GLY A 350 -13.07 -0.39 -17.06
N GLY A 351 -13.81 0.56 -17.64
CA GLY A 351 -15.23 0.78 -17.30
C GLY A 351 -15.39 1.13 -15.82
N HIS A 352 -16.06 0.27 -15.05
CA HIS A 352 -16.28 0.45 -13.60
C HIS A 352 -15.30 -0.35 -12.72
N HIS A 353 -14.33 -1.06 -13.32
CA HIS A 353 -13.31 -1.85 -12.63
C HIS A 353 -11.96 -1.09 -12.61
N LEU A 354 -11.92 0.00 -11.85
CA LEU A 354 -10.80 0.98 -11.88
C LEU A 354 -10.02 1.07 -10.57
N LYS A 355 -10.19 0.12 -9.66
CA LYS A 355 -9.57 0.14 -8.32
C LYS A 355 -8.04 0.12 -8.43
N GLY A 356 -7.51 -0.61 -9.41
CA GLY A 356 -6.09 -0.61 -9.73
C GLY A 356 -5.57 0.72 -10.31
N THR A 357 -6.43 1.52 -10.96
CA THR A 357 -6.07 2.90 -11.36
C THR A 357 -6.15 3.85 -10.16
N GLU A 358 -7.17 3.71 -9.31
CA GLU A 358 -7.34 4.52 -8.10
C GLU A 358 -6.12 4.39 -7.17
N ILE A 359 -5.71 3.16 -6.85
CA ILE A 359 -4.61 2.91 -5.91
C ILE A 359 -3.25 3.41 -6.41
N LYS A 360 -3.04 3.49 -7.74
CA LYS A 360 -1.82 4.10 -8.30
C LYS A 360 -1.64 5.58 -7.94
N SER A 361 -2.72 6.25 -7.53
CA SER A 361 -2.66 7.63 -7.01
C SER A 361 -2.36 7.69 -5.51
N ALA A 362 -2.29 6.55 -4.82
CA ALA A 362 -1.99 6.48 -3.40
C ALA A 362 -0.48 6.38 -3.16
N GLY A 363 0.01 7.06 -2.12
CA GLY A 363 1.39 6.91 -1.64
C GLY A 363 1.72 5.48 -1.16
N HIS A 364 0.70 4.64 -0.96
CA HIS A 364 0.85 3.23 -0.57
C HIS A 364 1.55 2.38 -1.62
N THR A 365 1.37 2.67 -2.91
CA THR A 365 1.98 1.91 -4.03
C THR A 365 3.10 2.68 -4.74
N ASP A 366 3.27 3.97 -4.41
CA ASP A 366 4.35 4.78 -4.97
C ASP A 366 5.67 4.47 -4.27
N ALA A 367 6.49 3.60 -4.85
CA ALA A 367 7.79 3.21 -4.31
C ALA A 367 8.77 4.39 -4.11
N THR A 368 8.50 5.56 -4.70
CA THR A 368 9.30 6.78 -4.50
C THR A 368 8.87 7.61 -3.29
N SER A 369 7.72 7.28 -2.69
CA SER A 369 7.23 7.95 -1.49
C SER A 369 8.21 7.76 -0.32
N PRO A 370 8.41 8.79 0.52
CA PRO A 370 9.30 8.71 1.68
C PRO A 370 8.98 7.56 2.66
N ALA A 371 7.75 7.05 2.62
CA ALA A 371 7.35 5.88 3.40
C ALA A 371 8.14 4.61 3.04
N TRP A 372 8.71 4.52 1.84
CA TRP A 372 9.42 3.34 1.33
C TRP A 372 10.93 3.54 1.24
N THR A 373 11.42 4.76 1.46
CA THR A 373 12.85 5.08 1.39
C THR A 373 13.57 4.86 2.72
N GLU A 374 12.84 4.70 3.82
CA GLU A 374 13.42 4.41 5.13
C GLU A 374 13.75 2.91 5.26
N PRO A 375 14.91 2.54 5.84
CA PRO A 375 15.29 1.13 5.89
C PRO A 375 14.38 0.32 6.82
N VAL A 376 13.82 -0.76 6.28
CA VAL A 376 13.04 -1.79 6.98
C VAL A 376 13.82 -3.11 7.01
N GLY A 377 13.37 -4.06 7.83
CA GLY A 377 13.89 -5.42 7.85
C GLY A 377 14.38 -5.89 9.23
N PRO A 378 15.35 -6.82 9.27
CA PRO A 378 15.79 -7.43 10.52
C PRO A 378 16.20 -6.39 11.57
N ALA A 379 15.82 -6.65 12.83
CA ALA A 379 15.95 -5.73 13.97
C ALA A 379 15.11 -4.43 13.89
N ARG A 380 14.24 -4.27 12.89
CA ARG A 380 13.32 -3.12 12.74
C ARG A 380 11.86 -3.55 12.63
N GLN A 381 11.47 -4.59 13.37
CA GLN A 381 10.15 -5.22 13.24
C GLN A 381 8.97 -4.24 13.46
N ALA A 382 9.12 -3.29 14.38
CA ALA A 382 8.13 -2.24 14.60
C ALA A 382 7.89 -1.34 13.35
N CYS A 383 8.83 -1.28 12.41
CA CYS A 383 8.68 -0.60 11.12
C CYS A 383 8.12 -1.55 10.06
N VAL A 384 8.59 -2.80 10.03
CA VAL A 384 8.19 -3.85 9.07
C VAL A 384 6.68 -4.02 9.02
N ARG A 385 5.99 -4.01 10.18
CA ARG A 385 4.54 -4.18 10.22
C ARG A 385 3.74 -3.12 9.47
N CYS A 386 4.29 -1.95 9.13
CA CYS A 386 3.59 -0.88 8.41
C CYS A 386 4.26 -0.52 7.07
N HIS A 387 5.55 -0.79 6.95
CA HIS A 387 6.40 -0.39 5.82
C HIS A 387 6.91 -1.60 5.02
N SER A 388 6.23 -2.73 5.12
CA SER A 388 6.37 -3.89 4.24
C SER A 388 5.00 -4.55 4.06
N GLY A 389 4.56 -4.75 2.82
CA GLY A 389 3.33 -5.48 2.53
C GLY A 389 3.35 -6.91 3.08
N ALA A 390 4.45 -7.65 2.87
CA ALA A 390 4.64 -9.00 3.40
C ALA A 390 4.72 -9.01 4.94
N GLY A 391 5.42 -8.02 5.50
CA GLY A 391 5.53 -7.80 6.93
C GLY A 391 4.19 -7.55 7.60
N TYR A 392 3.33 -6.70 7.00
CA TYR A 392 1.97 -6.47 7.49
C TYR A 392 1.13 -7.75 7.49
N ILE A 393 1.17 -8.52 6.39
CA ILE A 393 0.41 -9.78 6.26
C ILE A 393 0.80 -10.75 7.38
N THR A 394 2.10 -11.04 7.51
CA THR A 394 2.62 -11.97 8.53
C THR A 394 2.45 -11.43 9.96
N PHE A 395 2.44 -10.12 10.15
CA PHE A 395 2.03 -9.47 11.39
C PHE A 395 0.57 -9.79 11.75
N THR A 396 -0.36 -9.65 10.81
CA THR A 396 -1.78 -9.94 11.09
C THR A 396 -2.04 -11.39 11.47
N GLU A 397 -1.21 -12.32 10.97
CA GLU A 397 -1.26 -13.74 11.32
C GLU A 397 -0.61 -14.04 12.67
N ASN A 398 0.52 -13.39 12.99
CA ASN A 398 1.35 -13.68 14.15
C ASN A 398 1.75 -12.42 14.94
N PRO A 399 0.78 -11.65 15.48
CA PRO A 399 1.06 -10.30 15.99
C PRO A 399 1.95 -10.26 17.24
N LYS A 400 2.09 -11.39 17.95
CA LYS A 400 2.94 -11.51 19.15
C LYS A 400 4.32 -12.09 18.88
N ASN A 401 4.59 -12.56 17.66
CA ASN A 401 5.84 -13.21 17.30
C ASN A 401 6.56 -12.46 16.18
N GLN A 402 7.25 -11.38 16.55
CA GLN A 402 7.95 -10.51 15.60
C GLN A 402 9.02 -11.24 14.77
N ALA A 403 9.55 -12.36 15.27
CA ALA A 403 10.54 -13.16 14.54
C ALA A 403 9.93 -13.93 13.35
N ALA A 404 8.59 -14.07 13.31
CA ALA A 404 7.88 -14.70 12.21
C ALA A 404 7.46 -13.72 11.10
N TRP A 405 7.72 -12.42 11.26
CA TRP A 405 7.32 -11.43 10.27
C TRP A 405 8.31 -11.38 9.10
N ASP A 406 7.75 -11.29 7.89
CA ASP A 406 8.53 -11.18 6.67
C ASP A 406 9.20 -9.81 6.59
N ASN A 407 10.48 -9.80 6.20
CA ASN A 407 11.30 -8.61 6.10
C ASN A 407 11.44 -8.11 4.65
N GLU A 408 10.79 -8.75 3.69
CA GLU A 408 10.78 -8.32 2.30
C GLU A 408 10.32 -6.86 2.19
N ALA A 409 11.15 -6.01 1.59
CA ALA A 409 10.79 -4.62 1.33
C ALA A 409 9.80 -4.59 0.15
N HIS A 410 8.56 -4.22 0.43
CA HIS A 410 7.50 -4.16 -0.57
C HIS A 410 6.49 -3.08 -0.18
N VAL A 411 6.01 -2.32 -1.17
CA VAL A 411 4.96 -1.31 -1.00
C VAL A 411 3.64 -1.94 -0.53
N LEU A 412 2.63 -1.16 -0.11
CA LEU A 412 1.33 -1.77 0.24
C LEU A 412 0.46 -1.86 -1.00
N THR A 413 0.03 -3.07 -1.34
CA THR A 413 -0.82 -3.38 -2.49
C THR A 413 -2.16 -3.96 -2.02
N CYS A 414 -2.99 -4.43 -2.95
CA CYS A 414 -4.30 -4.99 -2.66
C CYS A 414 -4.26 -6.10 -1.59
N THR A 415 -3.31 -7.03 -1.71
CA THR A 415 -3.21 -8.21 -0.82
C THR A 415 -2.71 -7.87 0.58
N THR A 416 -2.12 -6.67 0.76
CA THR A 416 -1.77 -6.17 2.08
C THR A 416 -3.02 -6.01 2.94
N CYS A 417 -4.07 -5.38 2.41
CA CYS A 417 -5.31 -5.14 3.16
C CYS A 417 -6.32 -6.28 2.99
N HIS A 418 -6.36 -6.94 1.83
CA HIS A 418 -7.32 -7.98 1.48
C HIS A 418 -6.68 -9.37 1.48
N ASP A 419 -7.32 -10.34 2.14
CA ASP A 419 -6.94 -11.75 2.05
C ASP A 419 -7.77 -12.44 0.96
N PRO A 420 -7.21 -12.75 -0.23
CA PRO A 420 -7.96 -13.32 -1.34
C PRO A 420 -8.55 -14.71 -1.05
N HIS A 421 -8.14 -15.36 0.04
CA HIS A 421 -8.60 -16.70 0.41
C HIS A 421 -9.70 -16.71 1.47
N SER A 422 -9.97 -15.58 2.14
CA SER A 422 -10.78 -15.57 3.36
C SER A 422 -11.96 -14.62 3.28
N ASP A 423 -13.15 -15.11 3.61
CA ASP A 423 -14.38 -14.32 3.76
C ASP A 423 -14.66 -13.90 5.20
N LYS A 424 -13.70 -14.13 6.11
CA LYS A 424 -13.86 -13.90 7.56
C LYS A 424 -14.37 -12.51 7.90
N ASN A 425 -13.96 -11.51 7.13
CA ASN A 425 -14.36 -10.11 7.31
C ASN A 425 -14.97 -9.56 6.02
N PRO A 426 -15.82 -8.52 6.12
CA PRO A 426 -16.37 -7.82 4.96
C PRO A 426 -15.27 -7.40 3.98
N PHE A 427 -15.54 -7.56 2.69
CA PHE A 427 -14.60 -7.26 1.60
C PHE A 427 -13.26 -7.99 1.72
N GLN A 428 -13.21 -9.10 2.48
CA GLN A 428 -12.01 -9.88 2.72
C GLN A 428 -10.88 -9.08 3.40
N LEU A 429 -11.21 -8.02 4.16
CA LEU A 429 -10.21 -7.24 4.89
C LEU A 429 -9.52 -8.08 5.97
N ARG A 430 -8.21 -7.88 6.19
CA ARG A 430 -7.48 -8.61 7.25
C ARG A 430 -7.88 -8.16 8.65
N ILE A 431 -8.14 -6.87 8.83
CA ILE A 431 -8.49 -6.26 10.11
C ILE A 431 -9.79 -5.45 9.97
N VAL A 432 -10.79 -5.80 10.77
CA VAL A 432 -12.06 -5.06 10.94
C VAL A 432 -12.40 -5.03 12.43
N GLY A 433 -12.99 -3.92 12.89
CA GLY A 433 -13.42 -3.75 14.26
C GLY A 433 -12.34 -3.13 15.12
N LYS A 434 -11.71 -3.90 16.01
CA LYS A 434 -10.65 -3.41 16.88
C LYS A 434 -9.27 -3.57 16.21
N PRO A 435 -8.39 -2.54 16.21
CA PRO A 435 -7.00 -2.68 15.76
C PRO A 435 -6.24 -3.71 16.61
N ILE A 436 -5.18 -4.28 16.05
CA ILE A 436 -4.36 -5.31 16.72
C ILE A 436 -3.42 -4.66 17.73
N GLU A 437 -2.62 -3.68 17.30
CA GLU A 437 -1.60 -3.07 18.16
C GLU A 437 -1.46 -1.55 17.99
N THR A 438 -2.18 -0.82 18.84
CA THR A 438 -2.12 0.65 18.95
C THR A 438 -1.52 1.08 20.29
N PRO A 439 -0.86 2.26 20.36
CA PRO A 439 -0.28 2.74 21.62
C PRO A 439 -1.33 3.09 22.68
N THR A 440 -2.54 3.40 22.23
CA THR A 440 -3.69 3.69 23.07
C THR A 440 -4.79 2.66 22.82
N ASP A 441 -5.61 2.38 23.83
CA ASP A 441 -6.72 1.44 23.69
C ASP A 441 -7.85 2.11 22.90
N LEU A 442 -7.93 1.76 21.62
CA LEU A 442 -8.99 2.24 20.73
C LEU A 442 -10.20 1.30 20.79
N PRO A 443 -11.43 1.84 20.68
CA PRO A 443 -12.63 1.03 20.58
C PRO A 443 -12.70 0.27 19.24
N ASP A 444 -13.82 -0.41 18.99
CA ASP A 444 -14.17 -0.85 17.65
C ASP A 444 -14.29 0.38 16.73
N VAL A 445 -13.41 0.45 15.73
CA VAL A 445 -13.38 1.49 14.69
C VAL A 445 -13.83 0.94 13.34
N SER A 446 -14.48 -0.22 13.35
CA SER A 446 -15.13 -0.89 12.22
C SER A 446 -14.17 -1.07 11.03
N LEU A 447 -14.55 -0.71 9.80
CA LEU A 447 -13.67 -0.89 8.62
C LEU A 447 -12.38 -0.05 8.70
N SER A 448 -12.36 1.01 9.52
CA SER A 448 -11.18 1.87 9.69
C SER A 448 -10.05 1.22 10.51
N ALA A 449 -10.27 0.02 11.08
CA ALA A 449 -9.27 -0.69 11.87
C ALA A 449 -7.98 -0.97 11.09
N THR A 450 -8.11 -1.33 9.81
CA THR A 450 -6.97 -1.56 8.91
C THR A 450 -6.09 -0.33 8.73
N CYS A 451 -6.68 0.88 8.75
CA CYS A 451 -5.95 2.15 8.60
C CYS A 451 -5.22 2.51 9.89
N VAL A 452 -5.92 2.33 11.01
CA VAL A 452 -5.46 2.72 12.35
C VAL A 452 -4.26 1.88 12.82
N GLU A 453 -4.13 0.65 12.34
CA GLU A 453 -2.99 -0.22 12.64
C GLU A 453 -1.63 0.44 12.30
N CYS A 454 -1.60 1.21 11.21
CA CYS A 454 -0.40 1.91 10.76
C CYS A 454 -0.40 3.41 11.10
N HIS A 455 -1.55 4.08 10.96
CA HIS A 455 -1.68 5.53 11.12
C HIS A 455 -1.98 5.95 12.58
N ASN A 456 -1.09 5.53 13.49
CA ASN A 456 -1.13 5.87 14.91
C ASN A 456 0.22 6.43 15.42
N GLY A 457 0.18 7.02 16.61
CA GLY A 457 1.33 7.70 17.21
C GLY A 457 2.47 6.78 17.64
N ARG A 458 2.27 5.45 17.69
CA ARG A 458 3.22 4.43 18.17
C ARG A 458 3.80 4.62 19.57
N THR A 459 3.39 5.67 20.28
CA THR A 459 3.84 6.02 21.62
C THR A 459 2.73 6.76 22.34
N THR A 460 2.80 6.78 23.67
CA THR A 460 1.80 7.44 24.52
C THR A 460 2.31 8.77 25.03
N ALA A 461 1.40 9.65 25.44
CA ALA A 461 1.75 10.93 26.06
C ALA A 461 2.61 10.77 27.34
N ALA A 462 2.44 9.65 28.06
CA ALA A 462 3.24 9.33 29.25
C ALA A 462 4.73 9.09 28.92
N ASP A 463 5.06 8.74 27.68
CA ASP A 463 6.43 8.52 27.24
C ASP A 463 7.11 9.79 26.69
N ALA A 464 6.39 10.92 26.64
CA ALA A 464 6.94 12.20 26.18
C ALA A 464 8.20 12.59 26.96
N VAL A 465 8.15 12.53 28.29
CA VAL A 465 9.30 12.87 29.18
C VAL A 465 10.51 11.94 29.00
N LYS A 466 10.30 10.74 28.44
CA LYS A 466 11.37 9.80 28.06
C LYS A 466 12.00 10.13 26.71
N GLY A 467 11.55 11.20 26.03
CA GLY A 467 11.99 11.60 24.70
C GLY A 467 11.35 10.79 23.56
N SER A 468 10.26 10.07 23.84
CA SER A 468 9.51 9.33 22.82
C SER A 468 8.39 10.22 22.27
N PHE A 469 8.44 10.53 20.98
CA PHE A 469 7.49 11.43 20.33
C PHE A 469 6.66 10.71 19.28
N PRO A 470 5.42 11.17 19.01
CA PRO A 470 4.53 10.54 18.06
C PRO A 470 5.19 10.32 16.70
N HIS A 471 4.90 9.15 16.14
CA HIS A 471 5.20 8.87 14.74
C HIS A 471 4.49 9.90 13.84
N TYR A 472 5.01 10.11 12.63
CA TYR A 472 4.61 11.20 11.72
C TYR A 472 3.17 11.06 11.18
N SER A 473 2.47 10.00 11.56
CA SER A 473 1.05 9.81 11.30
C SER A 473 0.33 9.37 12.56
N ALA A 474 0.01 10.33 13.43
CA ALA A 474 -0.78 10.10 14.66
C ALA A 474 -2.27 10.44 14.46
N ALA A 475 -2.80 10.06 13.28
CA ALA A 475 -4.15 10.40 12.86
C ALA A 475 -5.20 9.71 13.73
N ALA A 476 -4.97 8.45 14.10
CA ALA A 476 -5.87 7.65 14.92
C ALA A 476 -6.16 8.31 16.28
N GLU A 477 -5.12 8.77 16.99
CA GLU A 477 -5.30 9.40 18.30
C GLU A 477 -6.17 10.65 18.19
N LEU A 478 -5.86 11.55 17.25
CA LEU A 478 -6.62 12.79 17.09
C LEU A 478 -8.08 12.53 16.71
N VAL A 479 -8.31 11.68 15.70
CA VAL A 479 -9.66 11.43 15.20
C VAL A 479 -10.51 10.74 16.27
N TYR A 480 -9.94 9.82 17.07
CA TYR A 480 -10.67 9.11 18.13
C TYR A 480 -10.57 9.77 19.52
N ASN A 481 -10.25 11.07 19.57
CA ASN A 481 -10.25 11.88 20.80
C ASN A 481 -9.25 11.43 21.89
N GLN A 482 -8.15 10.81 21.48
CA GLN A 482 -7.09 10.31 22.35
C GLN A 482 -5.75 11.03 22.07
N GLY A 483 -4.70 10.60 22.78
CA GLY A 483 -3.34 11.11 22.64
C GLY A 483 -3.15 12.55 23.13
N GLY A 484 -1.89 12.97 23.17
CA GLY A 484 -1.48 14.30 23.61
C GLY A 484 -1.27 14.40 25.11
N VAL A 485 -0.32 15.24 25.52
CA VAL A 485 -0.12 15.60 26.93
C VAL A 485 -1.19 16.63 27.29
N ASP A 486 -2.08 16.27 28.22
CA ASP A 486 -3.23 17.08 28.62
C ASP A 486 -2.94 18.05 29.77
N TYR A 487 -1.77 17.92 30.41
CA TYR A 487 -1.35 18.72 31.55
C TYR A 487 -2.36 18.66 32.72
N GLY A 488 -3.07 17.54 32.89
CA GLY A 488 -4.11 17.35 33.89
C GLY A 488 -5.41 18.10 33.60
N GLN A 489 -5.59 18.63 32.38
CA GLN A 489 -6.76 19.36 31.96
C GLN A 489 -7.75 18.45 31.21
N THR A 490 -9.04 18.76 31.32
CA THR A 490 -10.03 18.14 30.43
C THR A 490 -10.04 18.92 29.12
N LEU A 491 -9.53 18.31 28.04
CA LEU A 491 -9.44 18.97 26.73
C LEU A 491 -10.70 18.72 25.89
N PRO A 492 -11.23 19.75 25.21
CA PRO A 492 -12.40 19.62 24.36
C PRO A 492 -12.07 18.86 23.07
N ASN A 493 -13.09 18.20 22.52
CA ASN A 493 -12.98 17.43 21.28
C ASN A 493 -14.00 17.89 20.24
N SER A 494 -13.61 17.78 18.97
CA SER A 494 -14.51 17.91 17.84
C SER A 494 -15.31 16.61 17.68
N PRO A 495 -16.55 16.67 17.18
CA PRO A 495 -17.42 15.51 17.22
C PRO A 495 -17.13 14.45 16.14
N HIS A 496 -16.13 14.65 15.27
CA HIS A 496 -15.82 13.73 14.16
C HIS A 496 -15.57 12.30 14.64
N GLY A 497 -14.76 12.11 15.67
CA GLY A 497 -14.47 10.78 16.26
C GLY A 497 -15.65 10.03 16.84
N GLN A 498 -16.77 10.71 17.07
CA GLN A 498 -17.98 10.12 17.66
C GLN A 498 -19.08 9.91 16.62
N MET A 499 -19.13 10.75 15.58
CA MET A 499 -20.24 10.78 14.64
C MET A 499 -19.89 10.19 13.27
N VAL A 500 -18.67 10.44 12.77
CA VAL A 500 -18.31 10.12 11.39
C VAL A 500 -18.10 8.61 11.25
N GLY A 501 -18.88 8.01 10.36
CA GLY A 501 -18.83 6.56 10.10
C GLY A 501 -19.37 5.67 11.22
N ALA A 502 -20.07 6.25 12.21
CA ALA A 502 -20.68 5.50 13.31
C ALA A 502 -21.92 4.68 12.88
N ALA A 503 -22.46 4.96 11.70
CA ALA A 503 -23.60 4.28 11.08
C ALA A 503 -23.33 3.97 9.59
N PRO A 504 -24.03 3.00 9.01
CA PRO A 504 -24.04 2.79 7.56
C PRO A 504 -24.44 4.08 6.81
N ILE A 505 -23.85 4.29 5.63
CA ILE A 505 -24.03 5.51 4.86
C ILE A 505 -24.86 5.21 3.61
N PRO A 506 -25.98 5.90 3.35
CA PRO A 506 -26.72 5.78 2.10
C PRO A 506 -25.84 6.11 0.89
N ASP A 507 -26.01 5.38 -0.21
CA ASP A 507 -25.28 5.66 -1.44
C ASP A 507 -25.77 6.97 -2.08
N PRO A 508 -24.93 8.01 -2.20
CA PRO A 508 -25.34 9.27 -2.82
C PRO A 508 -25.68 9.13 -4.31
N ALA A 509 -25.25 8.05 -4.98
CA ALA A 509 -25.58 7.78 -6.37
C ALA A 509 -26.96 7.09 -6.53
N ASP A 510 -27.52 6.51 -5.46
CA ASP A 510 -28.80 5.81 -5.52
C ASP A 510 -29.97 6.73 -5.18
N THR A 511 -30.70 7.13 -6.22
CA THR A 511 -31.93 7.93 -6.09
C THR A 511 -33.11 7.17 -5.46
N THR A 512 -33.03 5.84 -5.36
CA THR A 512 -34.07 5.02 -4.74
C THR A 512 -33.94 4.92 -3.22
N GLY A 513 -32.76 5.29 -2.68
CA GLY A 513 -32.46 5.25 -1.25
C GLY A 513 -32.39 3.83 -0.67
N LYS A 514 -32.16 2.82 -1.51
CA LYS A 514 -32.14 1.40 -1.13
C LYS A 514 -30.73 0.86 -0.94
N THR A 515 -29.74 1.45 -1.60
CA THR A 515 -28.35 1.00 -1.49
C THR A 515 -27.58 1.82 -0.46
N MET A 516 -26.60 1.15 0.14
CA MET A 516 -25.70 1.72 1.14
C MET A 516 -24.27 1.60 0.62
N LEU A 517 -23.46 2.62 0.86
CA LEU A 517 -22.02 2.53 0.69
C LEU A 517 -21.46 1.41 1.57
N PHE A 518 -20.32 0.86 1.14
CA PHE A 518 -19.58 -0.17 1.89
C PHE A 518 -20.45 -1.38 2.26
N GLY A 519 -21.40 -1.74 1.41
CA GLY A 519 -22.28 -2.90 1.60
C GLY A 519 -23.10 -2.82 2.89
N GLY A 520 -23.39 -1.60 3.38
CA GLY A 520 -24.14 -1.39 4.62
C GLY A 520 -23.33 -1.60 5.90
N ASN A 521 -22.01 -1.80 5.82
CA ASN A 521 -21.14 -1.84 6.99
C ASN A 521 -20.91 -0.44 7.56
N LYS A 522 -20.54 -0.36 8.85
CA LYS A 522 -20.05 0.88 9.45
C LYS A 522 -18.63 1.16 8.95
N PRO A 523 -18.38 2.26 8.22
CA PRO A 523 -17.05 2.52 7.69
C PRO A 523 -16.04 2.98 8.77
N GLY A 524 -16.50 3.60 9.85
CA GLY A 524 -15.63 4.35 10.75
C GLY A 524 -15.07 5.64 10.10
N ALA A 525 -14.32 6.42 10.87
CA ALA A 525 -13.98 7.79 10.47
C ALA A 525 -13.05 7.85 9.24
N CYS A 526 -12.07 6.95 9.15
CA CYS A 526 -11.06 6.98 8.09
C CYS A 526 -11.68 6.63 6.73
N VAL A 527 -12.37 5.50 6.65
CA VAL A 527 -13.01 5.01 5.41
C VAL A 527 -14.10 5.97 4.94
N THR A 528 -14.83 6.62 5.85
CA THR A 528 -15.88 7.59 5.47
C THR A 528 -15.33 8.74 4.62
N CYS A 529 -14.18 9.31 5.00
CA CYS A 529 -13.63 10.47 4.30
C CYS A 529 -12.70 10.04 3.16
N HIS A 530 -11.76 9.13 3.44
CA HIS A 530 -10.68 8.80 2.51
C HIS A 530 -11.11 7.83 1.40
N MET A 531 -12.11 6.99 1.66
CA MET A 531 -12.64 6.04 0.68
C MET A 531 -14.05 6.41 0.20
N TRP A 532 -14.43 7.68 0.33
CA TRP A 532 -15.66 8.17 -0.30
C TRP A 532 -15.63 7.87 -1.80
N PRO A 533 -16.76 7.51 -2.46
CA PRO A 533 -16.78 7.24 -3.90
C PRO A 533 -16.04 8.30 -4.71
N THR A 534 -15.29 7.88 -5.72
CA THR A 534 -14.53 8.79 -6.58
C THR A 534 -15.46 9.71 -7.36
N ILE A 535 -14.90 10.81 -7.89
CA ILE A 535 -15.61 11.66 -8.84
C ILE A 535 -16.12 10.81 -10.02
N THR A 536 -17.34 11.08 -10.49
CA THR A 536 -17.99 10.33 -11.58
C THR A 536 -17.81 10.97 -12.95
N ASP A 537 -17.53 12.28 -13.02
CA ASP A 537 -17.21 12.95 -14.29
C ASP A 537 -15.80 12.58 -14.73
N THR A 538 -15.72 11.79 -15.80
CA THR A 538 -14.44 11.31 -16.37
C THR A 538 -13.60 12.42 -17.00
N LYS A 539 -14.17 13.61 -17.21
CA LYS A 539 -13.46 14.79 -17.71
C LYS A 539 -12.84 15.63 -16.59
N ASP A 540 -13.20 15.38 -15.33
CA ASP A 540 -12.62 16.10 -14.20
C ASP A 540 -11.12 15.77 -14.08
N PRO A 541 -10.23 16.76 -13.94
CA PRO A 541 -8.79 16.52 -13.80
C PRO A 541 -8.42 15.70 -12.56
N ASN A 542 -9.31 15.60 -11.57
CA ASN A 542 -9.16 14.84 -10.33
C ASN A 542 -9.88 13.49 -10.36
N TYR A 543 -10.51 13.11 -11.49
CA TYR A 543 -11.08 11.78 -11.68
C TYR A 543 -10.08 10.68 -11.32
N LEU A 544 -10.50 9.75 -10.45
CA LEU A 544 -9.71 8.65 -9.87
C LEU A 544 -8.47 9.05 -9.02
N LYS A 545 -8.24 10.34 -8.78
CA LYS A 545 -7.12 10.84 -7.96
C LYS A 545 -7.50 11.13 -6.52
N VAL A 546 -8.79 11.18 -6.22
CA VAL A 546 -9.38 11.43 -4.89
C VAL A 546 -10.53 10.45 -4.62
N GLY A 547 -10.74 10.09 -3.36
CA GLY A 547 -11.70 9.07 -2.94
C GLY A 547 -11.33 7.65 -3.37
N GLY A 548 -12.22 6.70 -3.12
CA GLY A 548 -12.04 5.27 -3.45
C GLY A 548 -10.75 4.71 -2.87
N HIS A 549 -10.02 3.93 -3.68
CA HIS A 549 -8.73 3.35 -3.29
C HIS A 549 -7.54 4.28 -3.54
N SER A 550 -7.76 5.54 -3.98
CA SER A 550 -6.68 6.53 -3.94
C SER A 550 -6.39 6.97 -2.51
N PHE A 551 -7.37 6.81 -1.61
CA PHE A 551 -7.36 7.27 -0.20
C PHE A 551 -7.16 8.78 -0.04
N ASN A 552 -7.10 9.53 -1.13
CA ASN A 552 -6.78 10.94 -1.14
C ASN A 552 -8.06 11.75 -0.92
N THR A 553 -8.06 12.58 0.11
CA THR A 553 -9.07 13.65 0.28
C THR A 553 -8.61 14.97 -0.32
N VAL A 554 -7.32 15.08 -0.64
CA VAL A 554 -6.70 16.20 -1.36
C VAL A 554 -6.00 15.63 -2.59
N SER A 555 -6.14 16.26 -3.75
CA SER A 555 -5.47 15.80 -4.97
C SER A 555 -3.96 15.68 -4.77
N PRO A 556 -3.27 14.76 -5.48
CA PRO A 556 -1.82 14.57 -5.33
C PRO A 556 -0.98 15.83 -5.58
N ASP A 557 -1.47 16.78 -6.37
CA ASP A 557 -0.82 18.08 -6.61
C ASP A 557 -1.12 19.14 -5.53
N GLY A 558 -1.95 18.80 -4.53
CA GLY A 558 -2.31 19.63 -3.39
C GLY A 558 -3.27 20.78 -3.70
N LYS A 559 -3.93 20.78 -4.87
CA LYS A 559 -4.73 21.92 -5.36
C LYS A 559 -6.24 21.76 -5.24
N PHE A 560 -6.73 20.58 -4.88
CA PHE A 560 -8.15 20.29 -4.83
C PHE A 560 -8.52 19.49 -3.58
N ASP A 561 -9.47 20.01 -2.82
CA ASP A 561 -10.02 19.37 -1.62
C ASP A 561 -11.35 18.67 -1.95
N TYR A 562 -11.39 17.36 -1.76
CA TYR A 562 -12.55 16.54 -2.07
C TYR A 562 -13.57 16.52 -0.92
N GLY A 563 -14.37 17.59 -0.82
CA GLY A 563 -15.36 17.79 0.24
C GLY A 563 -16.66 16.96 0.14
N ALA A 564 -16.74 15.99 -0.77
CA ALA A 564 -17.98 15.25 -1.04
C ALA A 564 -18.52 14.50 0.20
N ALA A 565 -17.63 13.90 0.99
CA ALA A 565 -17.99 13.21 2.24
C ALA A 565 -18.55 14.16 3.31
N CYS A 566 -18.25 15.46 3.24
CA CYS A 566 -18.64 16.46 4.23
C CYS A 566 -20.09 16.94 4.03
N LYS A 567 -20.65 16.74 2.83
CA LYS A 567 -21.86 17.43 2.36
C LYS A 567 -23.08 17.26 3.25
N SER A 568 -23.25 16.07 3.82
CA SER A 568 -24.39 15.75 4.69
C SER A 568 -24.43 16.56 6.00
N CYS A 569 -23.29 17.05 6.48
CA CYS A 569 -23.19 17.79 7.74
C CYS A 569 -22.76 19.25 7.56
N HIS A 570 -21.93 19.54 6.56
CA HIS A 570 -21.30 20.85 6.36
C HIS A 570 -21.79 21.59 5.11
N GLY A 571 -22.64 20.97 4.27
CA GLY A 571 -22.98 21.51 2.96
C GLY A 571 -21.81 21.42 1.99
N ASP A 572 -21.82 22.25 0.94
CA ASP A 572 -20.78 22.20 -0.10
C ASP A 572 -19.45 22.77 0.43
N VAL A 573 -18.57 21.87 0.88
CA VAL A 573 -17.18 22.16 1.29
C VAL A 573 -16.29 22.15 0.06
N LYS A 574 -15.66 23.29 -0.24
CA LYS A 574 -14.73 23.47 -1.37
C LYS A 574 -13.26 23.56 -0.95
N ASP A 575 -13.03 23.73 0.34
CA ASP A 575 -11.73 23.93 0.99
C ASP A 575 -11.88 23.42 2.43
N PHE A 576 -10.92 22.62 2.90
CA PHE A 576 -10.90 22.11 4.26
C PHE A 576 -10.50 23.16 5.30
N ASN A 577 -9.99 24.32 4.88
CA ASN A 577 -9.69 25.45 5.75
C ASN A 577 -10.95 26.28 6.10
N LEU A 578 -11.97 25.59 6.61
CA LEU A 578 -13.24 26.19 7.00
C LEU A 578 -13.05 27.31 8.04
N LYS A 579 -13.85 28.38 7.95
CA LYS A 579 -13.76 29.53 8.86
C LYS A 579 -13.85 29.12 10.33
N ALA A 580 -12.84 29.52 11.12
CA ALA A 580 -12.82 29.33 12.56
C ALA A 580 -13.80 30.27 13.27
N LYS A 581 -14.12 29.96 14.53
CA LYS A 581 -15.08 30.75 15.33
C LYS A 581 -14.45 31.98 15.97
N ALA A 582 -13.15 31.99 16.14
CA ALA A 582 -12.39 33.01 16.83
C ALA A 582 -10.91 32.94 16.41
N ASP A 583 -10.16 33.95 16.80
CA ASP A 583 -8.71 34.02 16.70
C ASP A 583 -8.11 33.18 17.83
N TYR A 584 -7.61 31.99 17.50
CA TYR A 584 -7.07 31.01 18.44
C TYR A 584 -5.54 31.05 18.52
N ASP A 585 -4.85 31.59 17.52
CA ASP A 585 -3.40 31.78 17.53
C ASP A 585 -2.97 33.17 18.06
N GLY A 586 -3.91 34.11 18.21
CA GLY A 586 -3.69 35.44 18.76
C GLY A 586 -3.11 36.44 17.76
N ASN A 587 -3.18 36.16 16.45
CA ASN A 587 -2.59 37.00 15.41
C ASN A 587 -3.43 38.24 15.04
N GLY A 588 -4.60 38.40 15.66
CA GLY A 588 -5.54 39.50 15.46
C GLY A 588 -6.56 39.26 14.35
N LYS A 589 -6.60 38.06 13.74
CA LYS A 589 -7.53 37.69 12.68
C LYS A 589 -8.28 36.42 13.03
N VAL A 590 -9.52 36.33 12.55
CA VAL A 590 -10.28 35.07 12.56
C VAL A 590 -10.16 34.46 11.18
N GLU A 591 -9.34 33.43 11.05
CA GLU A 591 -8.98 32.79 9.78
C GLU A 591 -9.68 31.42 9.64
N GLY A 592 -9.14 30.53 8.80
CA GLY A 592 -9.62 29.16 8.69
C GLY A 592 -9.01 28.23 9.74
N VAL A 593 -9.66 27.10 10.01
CA VAL A 593 -9.23 26.15 11.05
C VAL A 593 -7.81 25.61 10.86
N GLN A 594 -7.31 25.49 9.63
CA GLN A 594 -5.93 25.07 9.35
C GLN A 594 -4.94 26.21 9.61
N ASP A 595 -5.31 27.45 9.30
CA ASP A 595 -4.48 28.63 9.56
C ASP A 595 -4.28 28.82 11.08
N GLU A 596 -5.36 28.75 11.86
CA GLU A 596 -5.32 28.87 13.32
C GLU A 596 -4.41 27.81 13.96
N VAL A 597 -4.49 26.55 13.50
CA VAL A 597 -3.62 25.47 13.98
C VAL A 597 -2.16 25.71 13.56
N LYS A 598 -1.93 26.14 12.31
CA LYS A 598 -0.60 26.46 11.80
C LYS A 598 0.05 27.61 12.56
N GLY A 599 -0.71 28.65 12.90
CA GLY A 599 -0.26 29.77 13.72
C GLY A 599 0.23 29.33 15.10
N LEU A 600 -0.55 28.49 15.78
CA LEU A 600 -0.16 27.91 17.07
C LEU A 600 1.09 27.02 16.98
N LEU A 601 1.21 26.22 15.91
CA LEU A 601 2.43 25.45 15.64
C LEU A 601 3.65 26.37 15.45
N ASN A 602 3.50 27.48 14.72
CA ASN A 602 4.57 28.45 14.51
C ASN A 602 5.00 29.12 15.81
N LEU A 603 4.06 29.41 16.72
CA LEU A 603 4.38 29.96 18.04
C LEU A 603 5.22 28.99 18.88
N LEU A 604 4.83 27.71 18.94
CA LEU A 604 5.63 26.70 19.62
C LEU A 604 7.01 26.51 18.98
N LEU A 605 7.08 26.51 17.65
CA LEU A 605 8.34 26.40 16.92
C LEU A 605 9.29 27.56 17.28
N ALA A 606 8.78 28.79 17.37
CA ALA A 606 9.56 29.94 17.80
C ALA A 606 10.09 29.80 19.24
N GLU A 607 9.31 29.20 20.15
CA GLU A 607 9.78 28.93 21.52
C GLU A 607 10.85 27.83 21.56
N PHE A 608 10.74 26.79 20.72
CA PHE A 608 11.80 25.79 20.56
C PHE A 608 13.09 26.40 20.02
N ASP A 609 13.00 27.27 19.01
CA ASP A 609 14.16 27.95 18.44
C ASP A 609 14.85 28.86 19.47
N LYS A 610 14.09 29.62 20.27
CA LYS A 610 14.63 30.42 21.38
C LYS A 610 15.35 29.55 22.42
N ALA A 611 14.86 28.35 22.65
CA ALA A 611 15.47 27.37 23.55
C ALA A 611 16.63 26.57 22.90
N GLY A 612 16.97 26.85 21.64
CA GLY A 612 18.10 26.22 20.93
C GLY A 612 17.78 24.88 20.26
N PHE A 613 16.51 24.51 20.14
CA PHE A 613 16.06 23.30 19.43
C PHE A 613 15.53 23.66 18.06
N LYS A 614 16.42 23.60 17.05
CA LYS A 614 16.10 24.00 15.69
C LYS A 614 15.53 22.84 14.89
N LYS A 615 14.54 23.15 14.08
CA LYS A 615 13.99 22.23 13.07
C LYS A 615 15.05 21.91 11.99
N GLN A 616 15.16 20.65 11.55
CA GLN A 616 16.14 20.16 10.56
C GLN A 616 15.52 19.16 9.57
N ASP A 617 15.93 19.14 8.31
CA ASP A 617 15.19 18.45 7.22
C ASP A 617 15.12 16.92 7.30
N ALA A 618 15.92 16.29 8.16
CA ALA A 618 16.00 14.84 8.32
C ALA A 618 15.86 14.42 9.79
N TYR A 619 15.48 13.15 10.02
CA TYR A 619 15.41 12.55 11.36
C TYR A 619 16.69 12.84 12.16
N PRO A 620 16.62 13.26 13.45
CA PRO A 620 15.43 13.33 14.33
C PRO A 620 14.53 14.57 14.17
N TYR A 621 14.70 15.36 13.10
CA TYR A 621 13.89 16.52 12.71
C TYR A 621 14.00 17.76 13.60
N PHE A 622 14.60 17.62 14.78
CA PHE A 622 14.99 18.70 15.66
C PHE A 622 16.39 18.45 16.24
N THR A 623 17.19 19.50 16.39
CA THR A 623 18.53 19.41 16.99
C THR A 623 18.43 19.18 18.49
N ASN A 624 19.37 18.42 19.07
CA ASN A 624 19.57 18.31 20.53
C ASN A 624 18.33 17.88 21.34
N THR A 625 17.39 17.14 20.76
CA THR A 625 16.15 16.71 21.45
C THR A 625 16.41 15.92 22.73
N ALA A 626 17.54 15.21 22.84
CA ALA A 626 17.97 14.51 24.05
C ALA A 626 18.20 15.45 25.25
N ASN A 627 18.50 16.74 25.00
CA ASN A 627 18.78 17.73 26.03
C ASN A 627 17.53 18.51 26.48
N MET A 628 16.35 18.19 25.92
CA MET A 628 15.10 18.83 26.32
C MET A 628 14.74 18.48 27.76
N ASN A 629 14.29 19.46 28.53
CA ASN A 629 13.63 19.23 29.82
C ASN A 629 12.20 18.69 29.62
N ASP A 630 11.55 18.30 30.70
CA ASP A 630 10.23 17.64 30.64
C ASP A 630 9.15 18.51 29.99
N LYS A 631 9.15 19.83 30.25
CA LYS A 631 8.22 20.77 29.63
C LYS A 631 8.41 20.85 28.12
N GLN A 632 9.65 20.96 27.68
CA GLN A 632 10.03 20.99 26.27
C GLN A 632 9.65 19.69 25.57
N LYS A 633 9.87 18.53 26.22
CA LYS A 633 9.46 17.22 25.69
C LYS A 633 7.94 17.08 25.58
N ASN A 634 7.19 17.51 26.60
CA ASN A 634 5.73 17.49 26.56
C ASN A 634 5.18 18.37 25.43
N ALA A 635 5.69 19.59 25.31
CA ALA A 635 5.32 20.48 24.21
C ALA A 635 5.70 19.89 22.84
N MET A 636 6.88 19.25 22.72
CA MET A 636 7.34 18.60 21.49
C MET A 636 6.46 17.41 21.10
N TYR A 637 5.97 16.64 22.08
CA TYR A 637 5.02 15.56 21.85
C TYR A 637 3.75 16.10 21.19
N ASN A 638 3.13 17.13 21.77
CA ASN A 638 1.92 17.74 21.24
C ASN A 638 2.14 18.42 19.89
N PHE A 639 3.27 19.10 19.71
CA PHE A 639 3.68 19.65 18.42
C PHE A 639 3.71 18.57 17.36
N ARG A 640 4.39 17.44 17.60
CA ARG A 640 4.50 16.35 16.60
C ARG A 640 3.18 15.62 16.36
N LEU A 641 2.36 15.45 17.40
CA LEU A 641 1.00 14.90 17.27
C LEU A 641 0.15 15.74 16.31
N VAL A 642 0.16 17.06 16.48
CA VAL A 642 -0.68 17.98 15.70
C VAL A 642 -0.08 18.28 14.33
N TYR A 643 1.25 18.44 14.23
CA TYR A 643 1.92 18.76 12.96
C TYR A 643 1.65 17.70 11.89
N GLY A 644 1.60 16.42 12.28
CA GLY A 644 1.39 15.29 11.37
C GLY A 644 2.67 14.92 10.61
N VAL A 645 2.55 14.67 9.30
CA VAL A 645 3.68 14.30 8.44
C VAL A 645 4.69 15.45 8.46
N MET A 646 5.90 15.19 8.95
CA MET A 646 6.91 16.26 9.05
C MET A 646 7.19 16.84 7.67
N TRP A 647 7.44 18.15 7.62
CA TRP A 647 7.70 18.97 6.43
C TRP A 647 6.47 19.33 5.59
N THR A 648 5.39 18.55 5.61
CA THR A 648 4.23 18.79 4.73
C THR A 648 2.89 18.90 5.46
N GLY A 649 2.78 18.37 6.68
CA GLY A 649 1.51 18.29 7.41
C GLY A 649 1.00 19.63 7.91
N GLU A 650 1.85 20.43 8.57
CA GLU A 650 1.55 21.77 9.09
C GLU A 650 0.23 21.87 9.89
N GLY A 651 -0.24 20.77 10.49
CA GLY A 651 -1.50 20.75 11.22
C GLY A 651 -2.77 20.65 10.37
N LYS A 652 -2.66 20.59 9.04
CA LYS A 652 -3.81 20.57 8.12
C LYS A 652 -4.78 19.42 8.39
N ALA A 653 -4.25 18.21 8.49
CA ALA A 653 -5.05 17.02 8.78
C ALA A 653 -5.59 17.05 10.23
N ALA A 654 -4.77 17.48 11.20
CA ALA A 654 -5.18 17.56 12.60
C ALA A 654 -6.33 18.56 12.84
N ALA A 655 -6.32 19.68 12.12
CA ALA A 655 -7.42 20.65 12.12
C ALA A 655 -8.75 20.01 11.65
N VAL A 656 -8.71 19.11 10.67
CA VAL A 656 -9.90 18.40 10.19
C VAL A 656 -10.27 17.24 11.11
N HIS A 657 -9.30 16.41 11.50
CA HIS A 657 -9.55 15.25 12.37
C HIS A 657 -10.12 15.68 13.72
N ASN A 658 -9.53 16.71 14.34
CA ASN A 658 -9.98 17.23 15.63
C ASN A 658 -9.45 18.64 15.92
N PHE A 659 -10.08 19.66 15.31
CA PHE A 659 -9.74 21.07 15.51
C PHE A 659 -9.64 21.47 16.98
N LYS A 660 -10.70 21.22 17.77
CA LYS A 660 -10.76 21.64 19.18
C LYS A 660 -9.63 21.05 20.01
N ARG A 661 -9.37 19.75 19.88
CA ARG A 661 -8.30 19.08 20.63
C ARG A 661 -6.94 19.61 20.21
N SER A 662 -6.73 19.80 18.90
CA SER A 662 -5.48 20.33 18.37
C SER A 662 -5.15 21.71 18.92
N VAL A 663 -6.11 22.64 18.86
CA VAL A 663 -5.94 23.99 19.44
C VAL A 663 -5.69 23.93 20.95
N ALA A 664 -6.49 23.16 21.69
CA ALA A 664 -6.36 23.05 23.13
C ALA A 664 -5.00 22.48 23.57
N LEU A 665 -4.51 21.43 22.88
CA LEU A 665 -3.19 20.86 23.12
C LEU A 665 -2.08 21.88 22.88
N LEU A 666 -2.14 22.62 21.77
CA LEU A 666 -1.08 23.59 21.44
C LEU A 666 -1.08 24.80 22.39
N GLN A 667 -2.26 25.32 22.74
CA GLN A 667 -2.38 26.41 23.72
C GLN A 667 -1.90 25.97 25.12
N ALA A 668 -2.25 24.75 25.56
CA ALA A 668 -1.77 24.20 26.83
C ALA A 668 -0.25 23.98 26.82
N SER A 669 0.29 23.51 25.69
CA SER A 669 1.74 23.35 25.50
C SER A 669 2.48 24.68 25.58
N TYR A 670 1.94 25.73 24.95
CA TYR A 670 2.51 27.07 24.99
C TYR A 670 2.50 27.62 26.42
N LYS A 671 1.40 27.42 27.15
CA LYS A 671 1.25 27.84 28.55
C LYS A 671 2.25 27.14 29.47
N ASP A 672 2.40 25.83 29.36
CA ASP A 672 3.36 25.09 30.19
C ASP A 672 4.80 25.53 29.90
N LEU A 673 5.13 25.73 28.62
CA LEU A 673 6.48 26.09 28.17
C LEU A 673 6.88 27.52 28.58
N THR A 674 5.97 28.49 28.43
CA THR A 674 6.26 29.92 28.63
C THR A 674 5.80 30.48 29.98
N GLY A 675 4.92 29.75 30.66
CA GLY A 675 4.23 30.22 31.88
C GLY A 675 3.10 31.22 31.61
N LYS A 676 2.74 31.48 30.34
CA LYS A 676 1.71 32.44 29.96
C LYS A 676 0.77 31.86 28.90
N ASP A 677 -0.49 32.27 28.95
CA ASP A 677 -1.43 31.96 27.86
C ASP A 677 -0.95 32.57 26.53
N VAL A 678 -1.39 32.00 25.40
CA VAL A 678 -1.08 32.53 24.07
C VAL A 678 -1.58 33.99 24.01
N PRO A 679 -0.70 34.97 23.73
CA PRO A 679 -1.06 36.38 23.77
C PRO A 679 -2.22 36.70 22.82
N ASN A 680 -3.23 37.44 23.30
CA ASN A 680 -4.41 37.89 22.54
C ASN A 680 -5.32 36.77 21.98
N ALA A 681 -4.97 35.50 22.16
CA ALA A 681 -5.75 34.39 21.66
C ALA A 681 -7.03 34.16 22.47
N THR A 682 -8.07 33.73 21.76
CA THR A 682 -9.22 33.08 22.38
C THR A 682 -8.81 31.69 22.84
N LEU A 683 -8.90 31.45 24.16
CA LEU A 683 -8.57 30.14 24.71
C LEU A 683 -9.67 29.11 24.42
N MET A 684 -9.27 27.97 23.88
CA MET A 684 -10.12 26.82 23.66
C MET A 684 -10.50 26.20 25.01
N LYS A 685 -11.80 26.01 25.23
CA LYS A 685 -12.38 25.45 26.46
C LYS A 685 -13.23 24.24 26.16
#